data_AF-A0A971ERJ6-F1
#
_entry.id   AF-A0A971ERJ6-F1
#
_cell.length_a   1.000
_cell.length_b   1.000
_cell.length_c   1.000
_cell.angle_alpha   90.00
_cell.angle_beta   90.00
_cell.angle_gamma   90.00
#
_symmetry.space_group_name_H-M   'P 1'
#
loop_
_entity.id
_entity.type
_entity.pdbx_description
1 polymer ?
#
loop_
_entity_poly.entity_id
_entity_poly.type
_entity_poly.pdbx_seq_one_letter_code
_entity_poly.pdbx_strand_id
1 'polypeptide(L)'
;MIINVWDELQGNSSAYLTGNSIAATATVANSDNTLNNSAETFLNSSSLIASYQASLADATASVDGAWLNIHVDYPINDSKADLSDNRVTATATGLTAANTLEVAAGSIAGTMVNLPAGGIVAVPLAQDMDGFSAIGSDQSIIGDISATIRFADLGVYADDYDYSTVHVDDNLVQASATQASAGNSLTQAAETAMVDAPALLAAAQAVSGSAYAEISDGWIMAYAYEGIDGSTVTADGNRVIASAMGGTLTNTLEATAGTMAGSDPMGQITAATAATDLRGFSLLSSAQTVTGDLNARILDSAGMGASVYDNVSNSTIHVDDNRVQAASTMASATNTLMQLADTSMADAPALLSASQNLTGSSSATVDAWVWIGTYLEYGDLSASNLTADRNSIQAVATGGTLTNYVDPGAGTSIVAQPLAQQKPDPSVGTMENRFDGTYGLSSRQNSFADVTASIGGEYIEINLELADGSVFGNSALSVSDNSIRSLATNLSASNTLVTAAGTALDDIRSGVLSYQEVTGATSATVLYADVWAGASGDLSGTASVDRNRIAAVATGGTVSNALDVSGMTISGSPAGANSSLTTTSIVSPAAVSGDESHNSLLNVQTRSGSVDARMNDTDGNLAVSASFANVTGNVGVSNNLMAAQARGLEADNSLKIASLTQIDGGSTALGSVQAGGSAAVTASVTGSPNGTSGFFLYSSGDFQGTAKLDGNTVQAAATANLAVNSLNASAGTQILNMGSETTTSIGVPISAATAGLALQNTQSGSAPVTATVNNVAVLTSLGTLNGTAGVNNNTVLAQSRGQAAQNSLALNAGTTLNASASLVNSQINAGPVGSSITGVGVGLTAGSVTGASSVGNNTVQASGTANLAINSMDITGGTLAAATGGSTGALTATADYVALNHQNNLGDVSTSVNGAAIALANNSTSGSASVLNNAILADATGNSAINRITLSTPGTATADVAFNGFQNNIGASVSSSISGASISLSTTGVGSFRTSGNRIGATATGNASVSSISTRSSGL
;
A
#
# COMPACT_ATOMS: atom_id res chain seq x y z
N MET A 1 3.85 -11.46 -37.06
CA MET A 1 3.26 -10.77 -38.22
C MET A 1 4.16 -9.60 -38.57
N ILE A 2 4.60 -9.49 -39.82
CA ILE A 2 5.41 -8.36 -40.25
C ILE A 2 4.74 -7.75 -41.48
N ILE A 3 4.51 -6.44 -41.46
CA ILE A 3 4.12 -5.69 -42.65
C ILE A 3 5.42 -5.16 -43.27
N ASN A 4 5.91 -5.84 -44.31
CA ASN A 4 7.00 -5.31 -45.13
C ASN A 4 6.41 -4.42 -46.23
N VAL A 5 6.82 -3.16 -46.27
CA VAL A 5 6.47 -2.24 -47.34
C VAL A 5 7.71 -2.00 -48.21
N TRP A 6 7.72 -2.66 -49.37
CA TRP A 6 8.86 -2.77 -50.28
C TRP A 6 8.96 -1.65 -51.34
N ASP A 7 7.94 -0.79 -51.40
CA ASP A 7 7.83 0.35 -52.32
C ASP A 7 7.52 1.61 -51.48
N GLU A 8 7.94 2.79 -51.96
CA GLU A 8 7.65 4.10 -51.36
C GLU A 8 6.17 4.26 -50.95
N LEU A 9 5.91 4.62 -49.68
CA LEU A 9 4.59 5.07 -49.25
C LEU A 9 4.34 6.43 -49.92
N GLN A 10 3.67 6.42 -51.08
CA GLN A 10 3.33 7.65 -51.80
C GLN A 10 2.57 8.60 -50.88
N GLY A 11 3.02 9.86 -50.78
CA GLY A 11 2.58 10.81 -49.75
C GLY A 11 1.07 10.86 -49.52
N ASN A 12 0.67 10.97 -48.25
CA ASN A 12 -0.67 10.69 -47.71
C ASN A 12 -1.06 9.20 -47.67
N SER A 13 -0.09 8.28 -47.63
CA SER A 13 -0.34 6.86 -47.38
C SER A 13 -0.24 6.52 -45.89
N SER A 14 -0.64 5.30 -45.51
CA SER A 14 -0.50 4.85 -44.13
C SER A 14 -0.36 3.34 -44.00
N ALA A 15 0.52 2.90 -43.11
CA ALA A 15 0.67 1.51 -42.69
C ALA A 15 0.19 1.37 -41.24
N TYR A 16 -0.77 0.48 -41.01
CA TYR A 16 -1.36 0.25 -39.68
C TYR A 16 -1.22 -1.23 -39.32
N LEU A 17 -0.60 -1.51 -38.17
CA LEU A 17 -0.64 -2.81 -37.52
C LEU A 17 -1.26 -2.61 -36.13
N THR A 18 -2.58 -2.47 -36.08
CA THR A 18 -3.31 -2.10 -34.86
C THR A 18 -4.18 -3.24 -34.32
N GLY A 19 -4.19 -3.47 -33.01
CA GLY A 19 -5.11 -4.43 -32.36
C GLY A 19 -4.81 -5.90 -32.63
N ASN A 20 -3.57 -6.25 -32.98
CA ASN A 20 -3.17 -7.63 -33.30
C ASN A 20 -2.73 -8.37 -32.03
N SER A 21 -3.20 -9.60 -31.84
CA SER A 21 -2.86 -10.41 -30.67
C SER A 21 -2.14 -11.70 -31.05
N ILE A 22 -0.93 -11.90 -30.51
CA ILE A 22 -0.28 -13.20 -30.43
C ILE A 22 -0.49 -13.72 -29.00
N ALA A 23 -1.50 -14.56 -28.83
CA ALA A 23 -1.81 -15.18 -27.53
C ALA A 23 -1.55 -16.69 -27.60
N ALA A 24 -0.70 -17.19 -26.71
CA ALA A 24 -0.70 -18.59 -26.32
C ALA A 24 -1.54 -18.74 -25.06
N THR A 25 -2.69 -19.41 -25.18
CA THR A 25 -3.50 -19.79 -24.03
C THR A 25 -3.52 -21.30 -23.93
N ALA A 26 -2.96 -21.83 -22.84
CA ALA A 26 -3.02 -23.25 -22.53
C ALA A 26 -4.09 -23.50 -21.47
N THR A 27 -5.07 -24.34 -21.82
CA THR A 27 -6.20 -24.70 -20.96
C THR A 27 -6.41 -26.21 -21.04
N VAL A 28 -6.44 -26.87 -19.89
CA VAL A 28 -6.75 -28.30 -19.80
C VAL A 28 -8.25 -28.54 -20.00
N ALA A 29 -8.62 -29.60 -20.71
CA ALA A 29 -9.95 -29.79 -21.28
C ALA A 29 -11.13 -29.77 -20.29
N ASN A 30 -12.22 -29.11 -20.71
CA ASN A 30 -13.54 -29.09 -20.06
C ASN A 30 -14.30 -30.43 -20.26
N SER A 31 -15.19 -30.80 -19.33
CA SER A 31 -16.11 -31.95 -19.47
C SER A 31 -17.33 -31.85 -18.54
N ASP A 32 -18.44 -31.34 -19.08
CA ASP A 32 -19.72 -31.23 -18.37
C ASP A 32 -20.28 -32.61 -17.95
N ASN A 33 -20.66 -32.76 -16.68
CA ASN A 33 -21.40 -33.91 -16.16
C ASN A 33 -22.77 -33.46 -15.63
N THR A 34 -23.82 -33.60 -16.44
CA THR A 34 -25.22 -33.36 -16.03
C THR A 34 -25.93 -34.66 -15.67
N LEU A 35 -26.45 -34.75 -14.44
CA LEU A 35 -27.43 -35.77 -14.05
C LEU A 35 -28.80 -35.12 -13.86
N ASN A 36 -29.78 -35.51 -14.68
CA ASN A 36 -31.16 -35.05 -14.59
C ASN A 36 -32.04 -36.17 -14.03
N ASN A 37 -32.78 -35.93 -12.94
CA ASN A 37 -33.80 -36.85 -12.44
C ASN A 37 -35.04 -36.09 -11.97
N SER A 38 -36.18 -36.35 -12.62
CA SER A 38 -37.43 -35.63 -12.42
C SER A 38 -38.57 -36.57 -12.02
N ALA A 39 -38.76 -36.82 -10.72
CA ALA A 39 -40.02 -37.31 -10.16
C ALA A 39 -40.07 -37.25 -8.61
N GLU A 40 -41.24 -36.92 -8.07
CA GLU A 40 -41.55 -36.99 -6.64
C GLU A 40 -41.64 -38.45 -6.15
N THR A 41 -40.74 -38.89 -5.26
CA THR A 41 -41.09 -39.52 -3.96
C THR A 41 -39.81 -39.91 -3.20
N PHE A 42 -39.82 -39.70 -1.88
CA PHE A 42 -38.70 -40.05 -1.00
C PHE A 42 -38.43 -41.56 -1.01
N LEU A 43 -37.24 -41.98 -1.46
CA LEU A 43 -36.74 -43.34 -1.26
C LEU A 43 -35.33 -43.31 -0.66
N ASN A 44 -35.32 -43.50 0.66
CA ASN A 44 -34.21 -44.00 1.46
C ASN A 44 -33.24 -44.92 0.69
N SER A 45 -32.02 -44.46 0.43
CA SER A 45 -30.74 -45.20 0.53
C SER A 45 -29.62 -44.41 -0.14
N SER A 46 -28.47 -44.31 0.52
CA SER A 46 -27.24 -43.63 0.11
C SER A 46 -26.94 -43.62 -1.40
N SER A 47 -27.01 -42.44 -2.04
CA SER A 47 -26.53 -42.22 -3.40
C SER A 47 -25.36 -41.23 -3.42
N LEU A 48 -24.15 -41.77 -3.26
CA LEU A 48 -22.91 -41.05 -3.56
C LEU A 48 -22.77 -40.89 -5.09
N ILE A 49 -22.82 -39.66 -5.60
CA ILE A 49 -22.36 -39.35 -6.96
C ILE A 49 -20.91 -38.89 -6.85
N ALA A 50 -19.97 -39.78 -7.16
CA ALA A 50 -18.57 -39.44 -7.31
C ALA A 50 -18.21 -39.40 -8.80
N SER A 51 -18.07 -38.21 -9.37
CA SER A 51 -17.47 -38.04 -10.70
C SER A 51 -15.97 -37.79 -10.53
N TYR A 52 -15.18 -38.86 -10.67
CA TYR A 52 -13.72 -38.75 -10.78
C TYR A 52 -13.36 -38.35 -12.21
N GLN A 53 -12.79 -37.15 -12.39
CA GLN A 53 -12.19 -36.71 -13.65
C GLN A 53 -10.71 -36.43 -13.42
N ALA A 54 -9.87 -37.16 -14.13
CA ALA A 54 -8.42 -36.95 -14.14
C ALA A 54 -7.97 -36.59 -15.56
N SER A 55 -7.26 -35.46 -15.69
CA SER A 55 -6.63 -35.04 -16.92
C SER A 55 -5.10 -35.06 -16.77
N LEU A 56 -4.45 -35.73 -17.71
CA LEU A 56 -2.98 -35.91 -17.79
C LEU A 56 -2.30 -34.86 -18.69
N ALA A 57 -2.98 -33.76 -19.00
CA ALA A 57 -2.45 -32.74 -19.91
C ALA A 57 -1.76 -31.61 -19.14
N ASP A 58 -0.55 -31.26 -19.56
CA ASP A 58 0.15 -30.04 -19.17
C ASP A 58 -0.52 -28.81 -19.80
N ALA A 59 -0.58 -27.70 -19.07
CA ALA A 59 -0.93 -26.38 -19.58
C ALA A 59 0.30 -25.49 -19.64
N THR A 60 1.19 -25.77 -20.61
CA THR A 60 2.29 -24.85 -20.94
C THR A 60 1.84 -23.88 -22.01
N ALA A 61 1.73 -22.60 -21.64
CA ALA A 61 1.55 -21.49 -22.57
C ALA A 61 2.91 -20.86 -22.84
N SER A 62 3.49 -21.18 -24.00
CA SER A 62 4.76 -20.60 -24.45
C SER A 62 4.51 -19.71 -25.66
N VAL A 63 5.05 -18.49 -25.63
CA VAL A 63 5.22 -17.64 -26.80
C VAL A 63 6.73 -17.48 -27.03
N ASP A 64 7.21 -17.87 -28.21
CA ASP A 64 8.61 -17.87 -28.60
C ASP A 64 8.74 -17.28 -30.02
N GLY A 65 9.63 -16.30 -30.20
CA GLY A 65 9.86 -15.63 -31.50
C GLY A 65 8.66 -14.83 -32.01
N ALA A 66 7.97 -14.09 -31.13
CA ALA A 66 6.76 -13.35 -31.47
C ALA A 66 7.07 -11.91 -31.91
N TRP A 67 7.11 -11.70 -33.23
CA TRP A 67 7.29 -10.39 -33.85
C TRP A 67 5.96 -9.79 -34.30
N LEU A 68 5.65 -8.54 -33.94
CA LEU A 68 4.57 -7.73 -34.54
C LEU A 68 5.17 -6.40 -35.01
N ASN A 69 5.74 -6.39 -36.22
CA ASN A 69 6.57 -5.28 -36.69
C ASN A 69 6.05 -4.68 -38.00
N ILE A 70 6.34 -3.40 -38.22
CA ILE A 70 6.24 -2.74 -39.53
C ILE A 70 7.67 -2.45 -39.98
N HIS A 71 8.02 -2.89 -41.20
CA HIS A 71 9.33 -2.67 -41.83
C HIS A 71 9.11 -1.95 -43.15
N VAL A 72 9.74 -0.80 -43.33
CA VAL A 72 9.58 0.05 -44.52
C VAL A 72 10.95 0.34 -45.12
N ASP A 73 11.21 -0.17 -46.32
CA ASP A 73 12.53 -0.13 -46.98
C ASP A 73 12.82 1.24 -47.67
N TYR A 74 11.89 2.20 -47.61
CA TYR A 74 11.90 3.46 -48.36
C TYR A 74 11.24 4.61 -47.58
N PRO A 75 11.52 5.88 -47.96
CA PRO A 75 11.10 7.04 -47.18
C PRO A 75 9.60 7.15 -46.93
N ILE A 76 9.23 7.46 -45.69
CA ILE A 76 7.87 7.82 -45.32
C ILE A 76 7.77 9.35 -45.44
N ASN A 77 7.34 9.86 -46.59
CA ASN A 77 7.06 11.28 -46.81
C ASN A 77 5.57 11.58 -46.63
N ASP A 78 5.20 12.63 -45.90
CA ASP A 78 3.80 13.05 -45.64
C ASP A 78 2.87 11.87 -45.24
N SER A 79 3.36 10.89 -44.48
CA SER A 79 2.68 9.59 -44.30
C SER A 79 2.76 9.06 -42.85
N LYS A 80 1.98 8.02 -42.53
CA LYS A 80 1.76 7.55 -41.15
C LYS A 80 2.07 6.06 -40.95
N ALA A 81 2.76 5.72 -39.87
CA ALA A 81 2.94 4.34 -39.40
C ALA A 81 2.48 4.20 -37.94
N ASP A 82 1.44 3.39 -37.67
CA ASP A 82 1.03 3.07 -36.29
C ASP A 82 1.16 1.58 -35.98
N LEU A 83 1.76 1.29 -34.83
CA LEU A 83 1.75 0.00 -34.15
C LEU A 83 1.08 0.18 -32.77
N SER A 84 -0.26 0.17 -32.72
CA SER A 84 -1.01 0.39 -31.46
C SER A 84 -1.88 -0.80 -31.02
N ASP A 85 -2.19 -0.87 -29.72
CA ASP A 85 -3.12 -1.85 -29.14
C ASP A 85 -2.72 -3.32 -29.37
N ASN A 86 -1.45 -3.61 -29.69
CA ASN A 86 -1.01 -4.97 -29.97
C ASN A 86 -0.64 -5.72 -28.69
N ARG A 87 -0.92 -7.02 -28.67
CA ARG A 87 -0.81 -7.85 -27.47
C ARG A 87 -0.02 -9.14 -27.70
N VAL A 88 1.06 -9.32 -26.95
CA VAL A 88 1.74 -10.61 -26.80
C VAL A 88 1.42 -11.16 -25.42
N THR A 89 0.84 -12.35 -25.32
CA THR A 89 0.40 -12.89 -24.03
C THR A 89 0.56 -14.40 -23.95
N ALA A 90 1.20 -14.85 -22.87
CA ALA A 90 1.20 -16.23 -22.43
C ALA A 90 0.29 -16.35 -21.20
N THR A 91 -0.74 -17.20 -21.28
CA THR A 91 -1.65 -17.46 -20.15
C THR A 91 -1.88 -18.94 -19.97
N ALA A 92 -1.51 -19.47 -18.79
CA ALA A 92 -1.69 -20.86 -18.41
C ALA A 92 -2.70 -20.97 -17.27
N THR A 93 -3.72 -21.82 -17.44
CA THR A 93 -4.88 -21.89 -16.52
C THR A 93 -5.26 -23.33 -16.17
N GLY A 94 -5.48 -23.59 -14.87
CA GLY A 94 -5.89 -24.89 -14.33
C GLY A 94 -7.41 -25.19 -14.39
N LEU A 95 -7.80 -26.39 -13.94
CA LEU A 95 -9.18 -26.91 -13.96
C LEU A 95 -10.16 -26.04 -13.16
N THR A 96 -11.16 -25.50 -13.86
CA THR A 96 -12.41 -25.01 -13.24
C THR A 96 -13.44 -26.13 -13.16
N ALA A 97 -13.69 -26.64 -11.95
CA ALA A 97 -14.73 -27.64 -11.72
C ALA A 97 -16.09 -26.99 -11.44
N ALA A 98 -17.09 -27.26 -12.27
CA ALA A 98 -18.49 -26.91 -12.02
C ALA A 98 -19.32 -28.17 -11.77
N ASN A 99 -19.71 -28.40 -10.51
CA ASN A 99 -20.72 -29.40 -10.17
C ASN A 99 -22.04 -28.69 -9.91
N THR A 100 -23.09 -29.07 -10.63
CA THR A 100 -24.42 -28.51 -10.42
C THR A 100 -25.33 -29.58 -9.82
N LEU A 101 -25.85 -29.34 -8.60
CA LEU A 101 -26.90 -30.16 -8.00
C LEU A 101 -28.19 -29.32 -7.95
N GLU A 102 -29.10 -29.56 -8.89
CA GLU A 102 -30.40 -28.93 -8.93
C GLU A 102 -31.43 -29.80 -8.19
N VAL A 103 -32.01 -29.29 -7.11
CA VAL A 103 -33.13 -29.93 -6.39
C VAL A 103 -34.38 -29.10 -6.60
N ALA A 104 -35.17 -29.47 -7.61
CA ALA A 104 -36.41 -28.77 -7.94
C ALA A 104 -37.52 -29.10 -6.92
N ALA A 105 -38.08 -28.07 -6.27
CA ALA A 105 -39.30 -28.20 -5.48
C ALA A 105 -40.53 -28.19 -6.40
N GLY A 106 -41.34 -29.25 -6.36
CA GLY A 106 -42.59 -29.35 -7.12
C GLY A 106 -43.62 -28.28 -6.73
N SER A 107 -44.37 -27.78 -7.72
CA SER A 107 -45.32 -26.70 -7.51
C SER A 107 -46.53 -27.13 -6.66
N ILE A 108 -46.85 -26.37 -5.60
CA ILE A 108 -48.19 -26.38 -4.99
C ILE A 108 -48.84 -25.01 -5.22
N ALA A 109 -49.53 -24.88 -6.37
CA ALA A 109 -50.30 -23.68 -6.71
C ALA A 109 -51.64 -23.65 -5.95
N GLY A 110 -51.65 -22.98 -4.79
CA GLY A 110 -52.87 -22.77 -3.99
C GLY A 110 -53.66 -21.52 -4.40
N THR A 111 -54.54 -21.63 -5.40
CA THR A 111 -55.54 -20.58 -5.66
C THR A 111 -56.71 -20.69 -4.67
N MET A 112 -56.94 -19.65 -3.87
CA MET A 112 -58.16 -19.55 -3.07
C MET A 112 -59.38 -19.22 -3.95
N VAL A 113 -60.49 -19.96 -3.79
CA VAL A 113 -61.82 -19.43 -3.41
C VAL A 113 -62.88 -20.55 -3.39
N ASN A 114 -63.82 -20.45 -2.45
CA ASN A 114 -65.05 -21.25 -2.26
C ASN A 114 -64.92 -22.74 -1.83
N LEU A 115 -65.04 -22.93 -0.51
CA LEU A 115 -65.64 -24.11 0.11
C LEU A 115 -67.08 -24.32 -0.40
N PRO A 116 -67.56 -25.57 -0.57
CA PRO A 116 -68.19 -26.20 0.59
C PRO A 116 -67.88 -27.70 0.80
N ALA A 117 -67.91 -28.09 2.08
CA ALA A 117 -68.17 -29.44 2.62
C ALA A 117 -67.16 -30.58 2.34
N GLY A 118 -66.24 -30.80 3.28
CA GLY A 118 -65.50 -32.05 3.45
C GLY A 118 -64.20 -31.86 4.22
N GLY A 119 -63.94 -32.64 5.28
CA GLY A 119 -62.66 -32.60 6.02
C GLY A 119 -61.45 -32.96 5.14
N ILE A 120 -60.21 -32.70 5.56
CA ILE A 120 -59.63 -33.20 6.82
C ILE A 120 -58.67 -32.18 7.45
N VAL A 121 -58.61 -32.16 8.78
CA VAL A 121 -57.62 -31.42 9.57
C VAL A 121 -56.28 -32.16 9.56
N ALA A 122 -55.20 -31.48 9.14
CA ALA A 122 -53.83 -31.91 9.39
C ALA A 122 -53.19 -30.98 10.44
N VAL A 123 -52.79 -31.56 11.58
CA VAL A 123 -52.07 -30.86 12.65
C VAL A 123 -50.57 -30.87 12.29
N PRO A 124 -49.84 -29.75 12.41
CA PRO A 124 -48.39 -29.78 12.27
C PRO A 124 -47.78 -30.49 13.48
N LEU A 125 -47.26 -31.69 13.26
CA LEU A 125 -46.38 -32.38 14.19
C LEU A 125 -44.95 -32.24 13.67
N ALA A 126 -44.08 -31.63 14.48
CA ALA A 126 -42.65 -31.58 14.20
C ALA A 126 -42.05 -32.98 14.23
N GLN A 127 -41.17 -33.28 13.26
CA GLN A 127 -40.11 -34.27 13.42
C GLN A 127 -38.85 -33.79 12.72
N ASP A 128 -37.71 -34.11 13.34
CA ASP A 128 -36.37 -33.90 12.80
C ASP A 128 -36.20 -34.59 11.45
N MET A 129 -35.40 -33.95 10.58
CA MET A 129 -34.74 -34.64 9.47
C MET A 129 -33.33 -34.07 9.30
N ASP A 130 -32.37 -34.66 10.01
CA ASP A 130 -30.95 -34.55 9.69
C ASP A 130 -30.72 -35.07 8.26
N GLY A 131 -30.17 -34.21 7.39
CA GLY A 131 -30.03 -34.49 5.96
C GLY A 131 -28.75 -33.90 5.38
N PHE A 132 -27.60 -34.51 5.69
CA PHE A 132 -26.33 -34.16 5.04
C PHE A 132 -26.42 -34.45 3.53
N SER A 133 -26.19 -33.43 2.71
CA SER A 133 -25.82 -33.57 1.30
C SER A 133 -24.36 -33.16 1.14
N ALA A 134 -23.51 -34.08 0.71
CA ALA A 134 -22.11 -33.82 0.41
C ALA A 134 -21.88 -33.98 -1.10
N ILE A 135 -21.56 -32.88 -1.78
CA ILE A 135 -21.07 -32.92 -3.16
C ILE A 135 -19.55 -33.08 -3.07
N GLY A 136 -19.05 -34.26 -3.43
CA GLY A 136 -17.62 -34.52 -3.58
C GLY A 136 -17.26 -34.67 -5.05
N SER A 137 -16.49 -33.73 -5.58
CA SER A 137 -15.83 -33.89 -6.88
C SER A 137 -14.32 -34.00 -6.71
N ASP A 138 -13.78 -35.21 -6.91
CA ASP A 138 -12.37 -35.38 -7.18
C ASP A 138 -12.09 -35.00 -8.64
N GLN A 139 -11.59 -33.79 -8.81
CA GLN A 139 -11.06 -33.25 -10.05
C GLN A 139 -9.53 -33.22 -9.93
N SER A 140 -8.82 -33.72 -10.93
CA SER A 140 -7.37 -33.98 -10.86
C SER A 140 -6.66 -33.56 -12.14
N ILE A 141 -5.88 -32.47 -12.10
CA ILE A 141 -4.86 -32.17 -13.13
C ILE A 141 -3.56 -32.88 -12.73
N ILE A 142 -2.89 -33.54 -13.66
CA ILE A 142 -1.64 -34.30 -13.42
C ILE A 142 -0.49 -33.71 -14.28
N GLY A 143 -0.57 -32.42 -14.65
CA GLY A 143 0.37 -31.76 -15.56
C GLY A 143 0.73 -30.33 -15.16
N ASP A 144 1.86 -29.84 -15.67
CA ASP A 144 2.48 -28.57 -15.30
C ASP A 144 1.71 -27.35 -15.83
N ILE A 145 1.65 -26.26 -15.04
CA ILE A 145 1.08 -24.97 -15.44
C ILE A 145 2.22 -23.94 -15.49
N SER A 146 2.62 -23.53 -16.69
CA SER A 146 3.67 -22.53 -16.89
C SER A 146 3.30 -21.56 -18.01
N ALA A 147 3.57 -20.27 -17.78
CA ALA A 147 3.42 -19.21 -18.75
C ALA A 147 4.77 -18.51 -18.95
N THR A 148 5.32 -18.60 -20.17
CA THR A 148 6.64 -18.05 -20.51
C THR A 148 6.55 -17.27 -21.83
N ILE A 149 7.18 -16.10 -21.87
CA ILE A 149 7.45 -15.35 -23.09
C ILE A 149 8.97 -15.28 -23.28
N ARG A 150 9.44 -15.62 -24.49
CA ARG A 150 10.84 -15.48 -24.92
C ARG A 150 10.88 -14.79 -26.28
N PHE A 151 11.80 -13.84 -26.45
CA PHE A 151 12.03 -13.12 -27.70
C PHE A 151 10.75 -12.57 -28.34
N ALA A 152 10.12 -11.59 -27.67
CA ALA A 152 8.93 -10.89 -28.16
C ALA A 152 9.26 -9.43 -28.50
N ASP A 153 9.17 -9.07 -29.78
CA ASP A 153 9.51 -7.74 -30.28
C ASP A 153 8.27 -7.05 -30.87
N LEU A 154 8.07 -5.79 -30.48
CA LEU A 154 7.05 -4.89 -31.00
C LEU A 154 7.75 -3.61 -31.48
N GLY A 155 7.76 -3.34 -32.78
CA GLY A 155 8.34 -2.08 -33.25
C GLY A 155 8.10 -1.68 -34.69
N VAL A 156 8.42 -0.42 -34.96
CA VAL A 156 8.47 0.17 -36.30
C VAL A 156 9.92 0.42 -36.66
N TYR A 157 10.31 -0.06 -37.83
CA TYR A 157 11.62 0.14 -38.45
C TYR A 157 11.40 0.80 -39.82
N ALA A 158 11.98 1.98 -40.04
CA ALA A 158 12.12 2.57 -41.35
C ALA A 158 13.45 3.33 -41.47
N ASP A 159 13.94 3.45 -42.70
CA ASP A 159 15.24 4.05 -42.98
C ASP A 159 15.22 5.58 -43.15
N ASP A 160 14.06 6.24 -43.34
CA ASP A 160 13.93 7.70 -43.56
C ASP A 160 12.52 8.24 -43.14
N TYR A 161 12.47 9.41 -42.48
CA TYR A 161 11.32 9.97 -41.75
C TYR A 161 11.04 11.48 -41.98
N ASP A 162 11.36 12.05 -43.14
CA ASP A 162 11.03 13.44 -43.48
C ASP A 162 9.50 13.73 -43.42
N TYR A 163 9.09 14.66 -42.54
CA TYR A 163 7.72 15.20 -42.40
C TYR A 163 6.58 14.18 -42.11
N SER A 164 6.81 13.21 -41.22
CA SER A 164 5.90 12.07 -40.98
C SER A 164 5.58 11.77 -39.50
N THR A 165 4.65 10.83 -39.26
CA THR A 165 4.21 10.45 -37.88
C THR A 165 4.37 8.95 -37.61
N VAL A 166 4.98 8.62 -36.47
CA VAL A 166 5.14 7.25 -35.95
C VAL A 166 4.55 7.15 -34.55
N HIS A 167 3.68 6.16 -34.33
CA HIS A 167 3.12 5.85 -33.01
C HIS A 167 3.35 4.37 -32.68
N VAL A 168 3.92 4.09 -31.50
CA VAL A 168 4.09 2.74 -30.95
C VAL A 168 3.49 2.73 -29.55
N ASP A 169 2.16 2.74 -29.48
CA ASP A 169 1.43 3.11 -28.25
C ASP A 169 0.47 2.02 -27.74
N ASP A 170 0.21 2.00 -26.42
CA ASP A 170 -0.75 1.11 -25.76
C ASP A 170 -0.52 -0.41 -25.97
N ASN A 171 0.71 -0.82 -26.34
CA ASN A 171 1.04 -2.24 -26.56
C ASN A 171 1.32 -3.00 -25.24
N LEU A 172 1.04 -4.31 -25.21
CA LEU A 172 1.12 -5.15 -24.00
C LEU A 172 1.89 -6.45 -24.21
N VAL A 173 2.96 -6.66 -23.43
CA VAL A 173 3.64 -7.97 -23.24
C VAL A 173 3.34 -8.50 -21.83
N GLN A 174 2.68 -9.65 -21.74
CA GLN A 174 2.18 -10.18 -20.46
C GLN A 174 2.35 -11.70 -20.30
N ALA A 175 3.06 -12.12 -19.25
CA ALA A 175 3.08 -13.51 -18.79
C ALA A 175 2.28 -13.65 -17.48
N SER A 176 1.35 -14.61 -17.43
CA SER A 176 0.51 -14.88 -16.26
C SER A 176 0.18 -16.36 -16.10
N ALA A 177 0.43 -16.91 -14.92
CA ALA A 177 0.02 -18.26 -14.53
C ALA A 177 -1.04 -18.19 -13.43
N THR A 178 -2.13 -18.95 -13.57
CA THR A 178 -3.25 -18.94 -12.60
C THR A 178 -3.77 -20.36 -12.37
N GLN A 179 -3.67 -20.85 -11.13
CA GLN A 179 -4.06 -22.20 -10.77
C GLN A 179 -5.46 -22.24 -10.13
N ALA A 180 -6.32 -23.09 -10.68
CA ALA A 180 -7.53 -23.59 -10.04
C ALA A 180 -7.42 -25.13 -9.92
N SER A 181 -7.70 -25.65 -8.72
CA SER A 181 -7.87 -27.07 -8.31
C SER A 181 -6.97 -28.18 -8.90
N ALA A 182 -6.12 -28.77 -8.03
CA ALA A 182 -5.43 -30.07 -8.13
C ALA A 182 -4.39 -30.26 -9.27
N GLY A 183 -3.42 -31.17 -9.21
CA GLY A 183 -2.93 -31.98 -8.09
C GLY A 183 -1.70 -32.84 -8.46
N ASN A 184 -0.56 -32.51 -7.83
CA ASN A 184 0.77 -33.16 -7.88
C ASN A 184 1.88 -32.40 -8.63
N SER A 185 2.98 -32.14 -7.92
CA SER A 185 4.05 -31.19 -8.30
C SER A 185 5.24 -31.86 -9.00
N LEU A 186 6.30 -31.09 -9.30
CA LEU A 186 7.58 -31.64 -9.71
C LEU A 186 8.85 -30.85 -9.30
N THR A 187 9.77 -31.49 -8.58
CA THR A 187 11.18 -31.07 -8.42
C THR A 187 11.92 -30.90 -9.76
N GLN A 188 12.96 -30.06 -9.73
CA GLN A 188 13.87 -29.62 -10.81
C GLN A 188 14.19 -30.59 -11.96
N ALA A 189 14.55 -29.99 -13.10
CA ALA A 189 15.59 -30.51 -14.00
C ALA A 189 16.39 -29.34 -14.61
N ALA A 190 17.36 -28.80 -13.88
CA ALA A 190 18.31 -27.85 -14.47
C ALA A 190 19.37 -28.61 -15.30
N GLU A 191 19.52 -28.19 -16.56
CA GLU A 191 20.76 -28.16 -17.38
C GLU A 191 21.53 -29.47 -17.62
N THR A 192 22.44 -29.67 -18.58
CA THR A 192 22.86 -29.14 -19.88
C THR A 192 24.07 -30.04 -20.27
N ALA A 193 24.48 -30.12 -21.54
CA ALA A 193 25.86 -30.48 -21.93
C ALA A 193 26.08 -30.00 -23.37
N MET A 194 26.91 -29.00 -23.67
CA MET A 194 27.87 -28.28 -22.81
C MET A 194 27.29 -26.92 -22.36
N VAL A 195 27.31 -26.54 -21.08
CA VAL A 195 28.06 -27.11 -19.94
C VAL A 195 27.13 -27.56 -18.78
N ASP A 196 27.26 -28.85 -18.43
CA ASP A 196 26.89 -29.58 -17.18
C ASP A 196 25.43 -29.83 -16.75
N ALA A 197 25.20 -31.04 -16.16
CA ALA A 197 24.08 -31.97 -16.41
C ALA A 197 23.17 -32.33 -15.16
N PRO A 198 22.17 -33.26 -15.20
CA PRO A 198 20.72 -32.95 -15.32
C PRO A 198 19.76 -33.57 -14.26
N ALA A 199 18.46 -33.23 -14.39
CA ALA A 199 17.24 -34.03 -14.09
C ALA A 199 16.47 -33.96 -12.71
N LEU A 200 15.16 -34.28 -12.82
CA LEU A 200 14.29 -35.10 -11.94
C LEU A 200 13.33 -34.52 -10.81
N LEU A 201 12.01 -34.56 -11.10
CA LEU A 201 10.85 -35.21 -10.39
C LEU A 201 10.50 -34.92 -8.89
N ALA A 202 9.25 -34.47 -8.59
CA ALA A 202 8.27 -34.95 -7.53
C ALA A 202 7.28 -33.94 -6.84
N ALA A 203 5.96 -34.27 -6.84
CA ALA A 203 4.92 -34.37 -5.76
C ALA A 203 4.60 -33.20 -4.77
N ALA A 204 3.43 -33.01 -4.14
CA ALA A 204 2.06 -33.54 -4.18
C ALA A 204 1.17 -32.86 -3.11
N GLN A 205 -0.15 -32.86 -3.33
CA GLN A 205 -1.26 -32.68 -2.35
C GLN A 205 -0.95 -32.22 -0.90
N ALA A 206 -1.50 -31.04 -0.55
CA ALA A 206 -1.36 -30.36 0.75
C ALA A 206 0.07 -29.98 1.13
N VAL A 207 0.27 -28.69 1.45
CA VAL A 207 1.57 -28.07 1.81
C VAL A 207 2.50 -27.82 0.60
N SER A 208 3.20 -26.69 0.61
CA SER A 208 4.36 -26.26 -0.20
C SER A 208 4.47 -26.66 -1.67
N GLY A 209 4.29 -25.69 -2.57
CA GLY A 209 4.75 -25.73 -3.96
C GLY A 209 4.80 -24.31 -4.56
N SER A 210 5.77 -24.05 -5.44
CA SER A 210 6.05 -22.70 -5.94
C SER A 210 5.33 -22.38 -7.25
N ALA A 211 4.77 -21.18 -7.38
CA ALA A 211 4.19 -20.69 -8.64
C ALA A 211 5.09 -19.62 -9.27
N TYR A 212 5.28 -19.71 -10.58
CA TYR A 212 6.35 -19.05 -11.30
C TYR A 212 5.85 -18.40 -12.60
N ALA A 213 6.15 -17.11 -12.77
CA ALA A 213 5.88 -16.35 -13.99
C ALA A 213 7.13 -15.53 -14.34
N GLU A 214 7.58 -15.65 -15.60
CA GLU A 214 8.85 -15.08 -16.08
C GLU A 214 8.66 -14.43 -17.46
N ILE A 215 9.25 -13.25 -17.62
CA ILE A 215 9.53 -12.62 -18.91
C ILE A 215 11.05 -12.56 -19.05
N SER A 216 11.55 -13.16 -20.14
CA SER A 216 12.98 -13.41 -20.42
C SER A 216 13.46 -12.77 -21.74
N ASP A 217 12.65 -11.88 -22.34
CA ASP A 217 13.07 -10.79 -23.25
C ASP A 217 11.81 -10.07 -23.78
N GLY A 218 11.84 -8.74 -23.88
CA GLY A 218 10.73 -7.99 -24.50
C GLY A 218 11.04 -6.52 -24.82
N TRP A 219 10.99 -6.16 -26.10
CA TRP A 219 11.30 -4.80 -26.59
C TRP A 219 10.09 -4.15 -27.27
N ILE A 220 9.83 -2.88 -26.95
CA ILE A 220 8.74 -2.07 -27.53
C ILE A 220 9.33 -0.73 -28.01
N MET A 221 9.61 -0.59 -29.32
CA MET A 221 10.43 0.53 -29.82
C MET A 221 10.09 1.09 -31.20
N ALA A 222 10.44 2.36 -31.39
CA ALA A 222 10.59 3.01 -32.70
C ALA A 222 12.08 3.24 -33.00
N TYR A 223 12.53 2.88 -34.20
CA TYR A 223 13.92 3.04 -34.66
C TYR A 223 14.01 3.97 -35.89
N ALA A 224 14.97 4.89 -35.89
CA ALA A 224 15.26 5.79 -37.01
C ALA A 224 16.76 5.87 -37.33
N TYR A 225 17.14 5.50 -38.56
CA TYR A 225 18.54 5.38 -38.99
C TYR A 225 19.10 6.62 -39.73
N GLU A 226 18.24 7.50 -40.25
CA GLU A 226 18.61 8.81 -40.82
C GLU A 226 17.86 9.95 -40.08
N GLY A 227 18.18 11.21 -40.42
CA GLY A 227 17.71 12.40 -39.69
C GLY A 227 16.19 12.59 -39.65
N ILE A 228 15.71 13.32 -38.64
CA ILE A 228 14.28 13.57 -38.41
C ILE A 228 13.99 15.08 -38.46
N ASP A 229 13.34 15.58 -39.53
CA ASP A 229 12.85 16.96 -39.61
C ASP A 229 11.31 17.06 -39.62
N GLY A 230 10.77 17.87 -38.70
CA GLY A 230 9.34 18.24 -38.67
C GLY A 230 8.36 17.12 -38.28
N SER A 231 8.85 16.03 -37.70
CA SER A 231 8.10 14.78 -37.46
C SER A 231 7.72 14.57 -35.99
N THR A 232 6.82 13.61 -35.74
CA THR A 232 6.45 13.18 -34.38
C THR A 232 6.65 11.68 -34.20
N VAL A 233 7.37 11.30 -33.14
CA VAL A 233 7.59 9.90 -32.73
C VAL A 233 7.03 9.73 -31.32
N THR A 234 6.18 8.73 -31.12
CA THR A 234 5.54 8.42 -29.83
C THR A 234 5.77 6.95 -29.50
N ALA A 235 6.15 6.67 -28.25
CA ALA A 235 6.33 5.33 -27.72
C ALA A 235 5.69 5.27 -26.32
N ASP A 236 4.37 5.50 -26.25
CA ASP A 236 3.66 5.85 -25.01
C ASP A 236 2.70 4.76 -24.50
N GLY A 237 2.46 4.71 -23.19
CA GLY A 237 1.41 3.88 -22.58
C GLY A 237 1.63 2.36 -22.63
N ASN A 238 2.74 1.91 -23.22
CA ASN A 238 3.09 0.50 -23.40
C ASN A 238 3.37 -0.19 -22.05
N ARG A 239 3.30 -1.54 -22.02
CA ARG A 239 3.33 -2.31 -20.77
C ARG A 239 4.05 -3.66 -20.87
N VAL A 240 4.94 -3.93 -19.91
CA VAL A 240 5.57 -5.24 -19.67
C VAL A 240 5.19 -5.71 -18.27
N ILE A 241 4.49 -6.84 -18.15
CA ILE A 241 3.91 -7.31 -16.87
C ILE A 241 4.16 -8.80 -16.63
N ALA A 242 4.94 -9.10 -15.58
CA ALA A 242 5.04 -10.44 -14.98
C ALA A 242 4.20 -10.48 -13.69
N SER A 243 3.20 -11.37 -13.65
CA SER A 243 2.28 -11.47 -12.50
C SER A 243 2.09 -12.91 -12.05
N ALA A 244 2.22 -13.13 -10.75
CA ALA A 244 1.94 -14.41 -10.10
C ALA A 244 0.93 -14.20 -8.97
N MET A 245 -0.13 -15.00 -8.94
CA MET A 245 -1.22 -14.87 -7.97
C MET A 245 -1.58 -16.21 -7.33
N GLY A 246 -1.70 -16.22 -6.00
CA GLY A 246 -2.30 -17.33 -5.26
C GLY A 246 -3.83 -17.28 -5.24
N GLY A 247 -4.46 -18.37 -4.80
CA GLY A 247 -5.91 -18.57 -4.93
C GLY A 247 -6.77 -17.48 -4.28
N THR A 248 -7.75 -16.99 -5.04
CA THR A 248 -8.73 -15.99 -4.60
C THR A 248 -10.00 -16.66 -4.09
N LEU A 249 -10.47 -16.28 -2.90
CA LEU A 249 -11.75 -16.73 -2.35
C LEU A 249 -12.78 -15.59 -2.38
N THR A 250 -13.90 -15.81 -3.06
CA THR A 250 -15.07 -14.91 -3.05
C THR A 250 -16.28 -15.67 -2.55
N ASN A 251 -16.75 -15.34 -1.35
CA ASN A 251 -17.99 -15.87 -0.79
C ASN A 251 -19.05 -14.75 -0.75
N THR A 252 -20.22 -15.01 -1.34
CA THR A 252 -21.36 -14.08 -1.33
C THR A 252 -22.66 -14.89 -1.41
N LEU A 253 -23.69 -14.50 -0.64
CA LEU A 253 -24.99 -15.19 -0.61
C LEU A 253 -26.14 -14.18 -0.61
N GLU A 254 -26.74 -13.92 -1.78
CA GLU A 254 -28.13 -13.48 -2.03
C GLU A 254 -28.39 -13.56 -3.56
N ALA A 255 -29.64 -13.47 -4.05
CA ALA A 255 -30.07 -13.99 -5.38
C ALA A 255 -31.22 -13.15 -5.99
N THR A 256 -31.58 -13.12 -7.30
CA THR A 256 -31.12 -13.68 -8.61
C THR A 256 -32.05 -13.08 -9.69
N ALA A 257 -31.75 -12.81 -10.97
CA ALA A 257 -30.56 -12.67 -11.83
C ALA A 257 -31.02 -11.90 -13.13
N GLY A 258 -30.26 -11.68 -14.23
CA GLY A 258 -28.97 -12.21 -14.66
C GLY A 258 -28.31 -11.52 -15.88
N THR A 259 -27.35 -12.24 -16.46
CA THR A 259 -26.19 -11.90 -17.33
C THR A 259 -26.51 -11.52 -18.82
N MET A 260 -25.58 -11.02 -19.67
CA MET A 260 -24.13 -11.35 -19.86
C MET A 260 -23.19 -10.22 -20.36
N ALA A 261 -21.91 -10.39 -19.95
CA ALA A 261 -20.63 -10.17 -20.67
C ALA A 261 -19.96 -8.79 -20.81
N GLY A 262 -18.83 -8.61 -20.09
CA GLY A 262 -17.74 -7.68 -20.45
C GLY A 262 -16.82 -7.24 -19.28
N SER A 263 -15.69 -7.94 -19.08
CA SER A 263 -14.48 -7.55 -18.26
C SER A 263 -14.63 -7.17 -16.77
N ASP A 264 -13.56 -7.39 -16.00
CA ASP A 264 -13.40 -6.91 -14.61
C ASP A 264 -13.39 -5.37 -14.50
N PRO A 265 -13.70 -4.75 -13.33
CA PRO A 265 -14.22 -5.34 -12.08
C PRO A 265 -15.45 -4.61 -11.46
N MET A 266 -16.20 -5.33 -10.62
CA MET A 266 -17.21 -4.84 -9.66
C MET A 266 -18.40 -3.98 -10.17
N GLY A 267 -19.51 -4.67 -10.51
CA GLY A 267 -20.85 -4.28 -10.08
C GLY A 267 -21.77 -3.51 -11.05
N GLN A 268 -22.87 -4.15 -11.47
CA GLN A 268 -24.17 -3.45 -11.52
C GLN A 268 -25.35 -4.39 -11.19
N ILE A 269 -26.21 -3.91 -10.29
CA ILE A 269 -27.42 -4.57 -9.81
C ILE A 269 -28.55 -4.40 -10.85
N THR A 270 -29.40 -5.42 -11.03
CA THR A 270 -30.78 -5.22 -11.49
C THR A 270 -31.70 -6.09 -10.64
N ALA A 271 -32.58 -5.45 -9.88
CA ALA A 271 -33.48 -6.11 -8.93
C ALA A 271 -34.93 -6.03 -9.40
N ALA A 272 -35.70 -7.12 -9.19
CA ALA A 272 -37.17 -7.07 -9.09
C ALA A 272 -37.75 -8.33 -8.43
N THR A 273 -38.11 -8.21 -7.14
CA THR A 273 -39.33 -8.77 -6.47
C THR A 273 -39.74 -10.25 -6.67
N ALA A 274 -40.13 -11.00 -5.63
CA ALA A 274 -40.38 -10.66 -4.23
C ALA A 274 -40.24 -11.90 -3.34
N ALA A 275 -39.92 -11.69 -2.06
CA ALA A 275 -39.99 -12.71 -1.04
C ALA A 275 -41.42 -12.92 -0.53
N THR A 276 -41.71 -14.13 -0.06
CA THR A 276 -42.62 -14.36 1.06
C THR A 276 -41.98 -15.40 1.99
N ASP A 277 -41.81 -15.02 3.26
CA ASP A 277 -41.18 -15.77 4.36
C ASP A 277 -39.71 -16.19 4.19
N LEU A 278 -38.82 -15.45 4.87
CA LEU A 278 -37.46 -15.85 5.17
C LEU A 278 -37.16 -15.58 6.66
N ARG A 279 -36.83 -16.63 7.41
CA ARG A 279 -36.21 -16.55 8.74
C ARG A 279 -34.99 -17.46 8.72
N GLY A 280 -33.83 -16.96 9.15
CA GLY A 280 -32.61 -17.77 9.21
C GLY A 280 -31.37 -16.96 9.57
N PHE A 281 -30.52 -17.55 10.41
CA PHE A 281 -29.23 -17.02 10.81
C PHE A 281 -28.23 -17.23 9.65
N SER A 282 -27.27 -16.31 9.46
CA SER A 282 -26.16 -16.49 8.51
C SER A 282 -24.83 -16.45 9.24
N LEU A 283 -24.12 -17.58 9.22
CA LEU A 283 -22.74 -17.73 9.67
C LEU A 283 -21.88 -18.04 8.46
N LEU A 284 -20.98 -17.13 8.10
CA LEU A 284 -19.99 -17.36 7.04
C LEU A 284 -18.62 -17.58 7.69
N SER A 285 -18.07 -18.79 7.52
CA SER A 285 -16.73 -19.15 7.98
C SER A 285 -15.82 -19.52 6.81
N SER A 286 -14.71 -18.80 6.64
CA SER A 286 -13.70 -19.08 5.61
C SER A 286 -12.32 -19.28 6.24
N ALA A 287 -11.69 -20.43 6.02
CA ALA A 287 -10.33 -20.71 6.45
C ALA A 287 -9.45 -21.10 5.24
N GLN A 288 -8.38 -20.36 5.00
CA GLN A 288 -7.44 -20.59 3.90
C GLN A 288 -6.01 -20.75 4.44
N THR A 289 -5.30 -21.78 3.97
CA THR A 289 -3.90 -22.02 4.32
C THR A 289 -3.08 -22.13 3.04
N VAL A 290 -2.17 -21.17 2.81
CA VAL A 290 -1.28 -21.09 1.62
C VAL A 290 0.15 -21.32 2.06
N THR A 291 0.90 -22.17 1.35
CA THR A 291 2.07 -22.85 1.96
C THR A 291 3.33 -22.96 1.10
N GLY A 292 3.38 -22.34 -0.09
CA GLY A 292 4.53 -22.38 -1.00
C GLY A 292 4.91 -21.03 -1.59
N ASP A 293 6.07 -20.96 -2.25
CA ASP A 293 6.71 -19.70 -2.66
C ASP A 293 6.12 -19.11 -3.95
N LEU A 294 5.78 -17.82 -3.95
CA LEU A 294 5.22 -17.12 -5.10
C LEU A 294 6.22 -16.12 -5.67
N ASN A 295 6.73 -16.39 -6.87
CA ASN A 295 7.79 -15.59 -7.47
C ASN A 295 7.36 -15.02 -8.84
N ALA A 296 7.31 -13.69 -8.93
CA ALA A 296 7.15 -12.98 -10.20
C ALA A 296 8.47 -12.27 -10.56
N ARG A 297 9.02 -12.56 -11.73
CA ARG A 297 10.36 -12.10 -12.13
C ARG A 297 10.38 -11.54 -13.55
N ILE A 298 11.12 -10.45 -13.72
CA ILE A 298 11.60 -9.95 -15.03
C ILE A 298 13.14 -9.99 -14.91
N LEU A 299 13.78 -10.73 -15.80
CA LEU A 299 15.20 -11.17 -15.64
C LEU A 299 16.13 -10.78 -16.78
N ASP A 300 15.55 -10.58 -17.96
CA ASP A 300 16.28 -10.20 -19.17
C ASP A 300 15.66 -8.93 -19.74
N SER A 301 16.25 -8.43 -20.83
CA SER A 301 16.10 -7.05 -21.26
C SER A 301 14.66 -6.61 -21.54
N ALA A 302 14.28 -5.46 -20.98
CA ALA A 302 12.99 -4.81 -21.17
C ALA A 302 13.19 -3.35 -21.59
N GLY A 303 13.24 -3.12 -22.90
CA GLY A 303 13.45 -1.80 -23.50
C GLY A 303 12.15 -1.19 -24.04
N MET A 304 11.87 0.06 -23.70
CA MET A 304 10.65 0.79 -24.09
C MET A 304 11.02 2.23 -24.49
N GLY A 305 11.03 2.57 -25.78
CA GLY A 305 11.44 3.92 -26.17
C GLY A 305 11.78 4.12 -27.64
N ALA A 306 12.55 5.18 -27.92
CA ALA A 306 12.88 5.60 -29.27
C ALA A 306 14.40 5.79 -29.45
N SER A 307 14.95 5.20 -30.50
CA SER A 307 16.38 5.28 -30.83
C SER A 307 16.58 5.96 -32.18
N VAL A 308 17.40 7.01 -32.21
CA VAL A 308 17.65 7.84 -33.40
C VAL A 308 19.15 7.97 -33.64
N TYR A 309 19.62 7.71 -34.86
CA TYR A 309 21.06 7.64 -35.16
C TYR A 309 21.64 8.90 -35.83
N ASP A 310 20.84 9.95 -36.07
CA ASP A 310 21.23 11.21 -36.73
C ASP A 310 20.49 12.43 -36.12
N ASN A 311 20.66 13.62 -36.71
CA ASN A 311 20.14 14.91 -36.26
C ASN A 311 18.60 14.96 -36.19
N VAL A 312 18.07 15.70 -35.20
CA VAL A 312 16.61 15.86 -34.98
C VAL A 312 16.24 17.34 -34.95
N SER A 313 15.50 17.81 -35.96
CA SER A 313 15.05 19.21 -36.08
C SER A 313 13.52 19.35 -36.10
N ASN A 314 13.02 20.44 -35.50
CA ASN A 314 11.60 20.84 -35.49
C ASN A 314 10.61 19.74 -35.06
N SER A 315 11.06 18.73 -34.31
CA SER A 315 10.35 17.46 -34.08
C SER A 315 9.94 17.27 -32.63
N THR A 316 9.01 16.35 -32.38
CA THR A 316 8.57 15.98 -31.02
C THR A 316 8.72 14.48 -30.80
N ILE A 317 9.36 14.09 -29.70
CA ILE A 317 9.53 12.70 -29.29
C ILE A 317 8.96 12.53 -27.88
N HIS A 318 8.06 11.56 -27.72
CA HIS A 318 7.44 11.21 -26.44
C HIS A 318 7.74 9.75 -26.10
N VAL A 319 8.09 9.50 -24.85
CA VAL A 319 8.27 8.17 -24.24
C VAL A 319 7.63 8.22 -22.85
N ASP A 320 6.32 8.40 -22.83
CA ASP A 320 5.51 8.70 -21.65
C ASP A 320 4.62 7.52 -21.21
N ASP A 321 4.14 7.53 -19.95
CA ASP A 321 3.15 6.56 -19.40
C ASP A 321 3.55 5.06 -19.47
N ASN A 322 4.79 4.73 -19.82
CA ASN A 322 5.25 3.34 -19.98
C ASN A 322 5.37 2.63 -18.62
N ARG A 323 5.06 1.32 -18.59
CA ARG A 323 5.04 0.53 -17.35
C ARG A 323 5.74 -0.82 -17.44
N VAL A 324 6.73 -1.01 -16.60
CA VAL A 324 7.34 -2.32 -16.30
C VAL A 324 6.94 -2.76 -14.88
N GLN A 325 6.40 -3.96 -14.72
CA GLN A 325 5.98 -4.45 -13.41
C GLN A 325 6.19 -5.96 -13.19
N ALA A 326 6.86 -6.30 -12.08
CA ALA A 326 6.77 -7.61 -11.44
C ALA A 326 5.83 -7.53 -10.22
N ALA A 327 4.86 -8.45 -10.11
CA ALA A 327 3.90 -8.47 -9.00
C ALA A 327 3.61 -9.87 -8.46
N SER A 328 3.67 -10.04 -7.13
CA SER A 328 3.22 -11.25 -6.44
C SER A 328 2.22 -10.96 -5.32
N THR A 329 1.21 -11.82 -5.17
CA THR A 329 0.25 -11.80 -4.05
C THR A 329 -0.14 -13.22 -3.65
N MET A 330 0.29 -13.71 -2.49
CA MET A 330 0.12 -15.13 -2.11
C MET A 330 -1.32 -15.49 -1.75
N ALA A 331 -2.06 -14.56 -1.14
CA ALA A 331 -3.45 -14.77 -0.80
C ALA A 331 -4.27 -13.48 -0.94
N SER A 332 -5.48 -13.62 -1.49
CA SER A 332 -6.52 -12.61 -1.42
C SER A 332 -7.86 -13.26 -1.11
N ALA A 333 -8.56 -12.74 -0.10
CA ALA A 333 -9.93 -13.13 0.18
C ALA A 333 -10.79 -11.89 0.37
N THR A 334 -11.96 -11.88 -0.27
CA THR A 334 -13.00 -10.87 -0.05
C THR A 334 -14.27 -11.59 0.38
N ASN A 335 -14.67 -11.37 1.63
CA ASN A 335 -15.92 -11.90 2.18
C ASN A 335 -16.92 -10.76 2.33
N THR A 336 -18.11 -10.93 1.78
CA THR A 336 -19.21 -9.96 1.90
C THR A 336 -20.45 -10.68 2.39
N LEU A 337 -20.96 -10.26 3.55
CA LEU A 337 -22.24 -10.69 4.10
C LEU A 337 -23.18 -9.49 4.10
N MET A 338 -24.15 -9.50 3.17
CA MET A 338 -25.25 -8.54 3.13
C MET A 338 -26.55 -9.27 3.41
N GLN A 339 -27.50 -8.59 4.06
CA GLN A 339 -28.85 -9.10 4.28
C GLN A 339 -29.90 -8.05 3.90
N LEU A 340 -30.87 -8.42 3.07
CA LEU A 340 -31.97 -7.53 2.70
C LEU A 340 -33.04 -7.50 3.81
N ALA A 341 -33.15 -6.35 4.49
CA ALA A 341 -34.06 -6.19 5.62
C ALA A 341 -35.54 -6.03 5.22
N ASP A 342 -36.43 -6.78 5.87
CA ASP A 342 -37.88 -6.55 5.86
C ASP A 342 -38.30 -5.67 7.07
N THR A 343 -39.52 -5.15 6.98
CA THR A 343 -40.19 -4.13 7.78
C THR A 343 -40.28 -4.36 9.30
N SER A 344 -39.84 -5.50 9.83
CA SER A 344 -39.49 -5.68 11.25
C SER A 344 -38.69 -6.97 11.45
N MET A 345 -37.39 -6.86 11.70
CA MET A 345 -36.52 -8.02 11.97
C MET A 345 -36.40 -8.26 13.48
N ALA A 346 -37.07 -9.31 13.98
CA ALA A 346 -36.82 -9.86 15.30
C ALA A 346 -35.74 -10.95 15.19
N ASP A 347 -34.55 -10.68 15.74
CA ASP A 347 -33.36 -11.54 15.77
C ASP A 347 -32.96 -12.22 14.44
N ALA A 348 -32.10 -11.55 13.67
CA ALA A 348 -31.21 -12.22 12.71
C ALA A 348 -29.77 -11.76 13.00
N PRO A 349 -29.03 -12.47 13.87
CA PRO A 349 -27.63 -12.16 14.08
C PRO A 349 -26.80 -12.60 12.87
N ALA A 350 -25.82 -11.77 12.51
CA ALA A 350 -24.90 -12.01 11.41
C ALA A 350 -23.48 -12.09 11.95
N LEU A 351 -22.80 -13.21 11.70
CA LEU A 351 -21.43 -13.45 12.15
C LEU A 351 -20.56 -13.88 10.96
N LEU A 352 -19.52 -13.08 10.69
CA LEU A 352 -18.48 -13.40 9.72
C LEU A 352 -17.19 -13.76 10.46
N SER A 353 -16.63 -14.93 10.17
CA SER A 353 -15.32 -15.35 10.68
C SER A 353 -14.39 -15.76 9.54
N ALA A 354 -13.31 -15.01 9.35
CA ALA A 354 -12.34 -15.25 8.29
C ALA A 354 -10.94 -15.50 8.86
N SER A 355 -10.26 -16.54 8.39
CA SER A 355 -8.86 -16.82 8.74
C SER A 355 -7.98 -17.14 7.53
N GLN A 356 -6.76 -16.59 7.54
CA GLN A 356 -5.69 -16.89 6.59
C GLN A 356 -4.42 -17.31 7.34
N ASN A 357 -3.76 -18.36 6.87
CA ASN A 357 -2.43 -18.78 7.32
C ASN A 357 -1.49 -18.89 6.11
N LEU A 358 -0.33 -18.23 6.17
CA LEU A 358 0.63 -18.15 5.07
C LEU A 358 1.99 -18.69 5.53
N THR A 359 2.56 -19.68 4.84
CA THR A 359 3.84 -20.32 5.25
C THR A 359 4.88 -20.49 4.14
N GLY A 360 4.59 -20.07 2.90
CA GLY A 360 5.60 -19.92 1.83
C GLY A 360 5.92 -18.46 1.62
N SER A 361 6.98 -18.12 0.88
CA SER A 361 7.43 -16.74 0.66
C SER A 361 6.73 -16.03 -0.52
N SER A 362 6.73 -14.71 -0.54
CA SER A 362 6.30 -13.91 -1.71
C SER A 362 7.48 -13.09 -2.20
N SER A 363 7.91 -13.26 -3.46
CA SER A 363 8.90 -12.39 -4.07
C SER A 363 8.39 -11.71 -5.35
N ALA A 364 8.80 -10.47 -5.56
CA ALA A 364 8.63 -9.75 -6.81
C ALA A 364 9.94 -9.05 -7.14
N THR A 365 10.49 -9.35 -8.32
CA THR A 365 11.84 -8.92 -8.68
C THR A 365 11.90 -8.38 -10.10
N VAL A 366 12.48 -7.19 -10.25
CA VAL A 366 12.97 -6.66 -11.52
C VAL A 366 14.50 -6.65 -11.44
N ASP A 367 15.12 -7.63 -12.08
CA ASP A 367 16.56 -7.92 -12.05
C ASP A 367 17.00 -8.15 -13.50
N ALA A 368 16.90 -7.08 -14.28
CA ALA A 368 17.01 -7.03 -15.73
C ALA A 368 17.64 -5.70 -16.16
N TRP A 369 18.11 -5.59 -17.40
CA TRP A 369 18.32 -4.29 -18.02
C TRP A 369 16.95 -3.70 -18.40
N VAL A 370 16.52 -2.64 -17.71
CA VAL A 370 15.30 -1.91 -18.04
C VAL A 370 15.67 -0.52 -18.52
N TRP A 371 15.27 -0.18 -19.73
CA TRP A 371 15.50 1.13 -20.33
C TRP A 371 14.18 1.73 -20.78
N ILE A 372 13.83 2.92 -20.26
CA ILE A 372 12.70 3.71 -20.73
C ILE A 372 13.19 5.10 -21.13
N GLY A 373 13.31 5.39 -22.42
CA GLY A 373 13.94 6.65 -22.80
C GLY A 373 14.07 6.95 -24.28
N THR A 374 14.86 7.98 -24.56
CA THR A 374 15.28 8.34 -25.93
C THR A 374 16.81 8.36 -25.99
N TYR A 375 17.37 7.67 -26.99
CA TYR A 375 18.82 7.62 -27.23
C TYR A 375 19.15 8.19 -28.61
N LEU A 376 20.00 9.23 -28.66
CA LEU A 376 20.49 9.86 -29.88
C LEU A 376 22.00 9.64 -29.99
N GLU A 377 22.45 8.83 -30.95
CA GLU A 377 23.88 8.44 -30.98
C GLU A 377 24.78 9.56 -31.54
N TYR A 378 24.49 10.10 -32.73
CA TYR A 378 25.41 11.00 -33.46
C TYR A 378 24.82 12.36 -33.91
N GLY A 379 23.63 12.74 -33.43
CA GLY A 379 22.86 13.88 -33.95
C GLY A 379 22.67 15.06 -32.99
N ASP A 380 22.70 16.29 -33.52
CA ASP A 380 22.25 17.50 -32.81
C ASP A 380 20.71 17.58 -32.73
N LEU A 381 20.20 18.20 -31.67
CA LEU A 381 18.76 18.39 -31.40
C LEU A 381 18.37 19.87 -31.51
N SER A 382 17.64 20.26 -32.56
CA SER A 382 17.36 21.67 -32.87
C SER A 382 15.87 22.04 -32.99
N ALA A 383 15.42 23.00 -32.16
CA ALA A 383 14.02 23.43 -32.10
C ALA A 383 12.99 22.28 -31.85
N SER A 384 13.41 21.25 -31.11
CA SER A 384 12.67 19.99 -30.91
C SER A 384 12.35 19.74 -29.42
N ASN A 385 11.36 18.90 -29.11
CA ASN A 385 10.96 18.58 -27.75
C ASN A 385 11.02 17.07 -27.48
N LEU A 386 11.76 16.65 -26.45
CA LEU A 386 11.87 15.26 -25.98
C LEU A 386 11.29 15.15 -24.57
N THR A 387 10.36 14.22 -24.35
CA THR A 387 9.84 13.89 -23.01
C THR A 387 9.98 12.41 -22.70
N ALA A 388 10.29 12.13 -21.44
CA ALA A 388 10.10 10.83 -20.82
C ALA A 388 9.36 11.05 -19.49
N ASP A 389 8.04 11.23 -19.54
CA ASP A 389 7.23 11.62 -18.39
C ASP A 389 6.28 10.50 -17.91
N ARG A 390 6.04 10.43 -16.59
CA ARG A 390 5.06 9.54 -15.93
C ARG A 390 5.31 8.02 -16.08
N ASN A 391 6.50 7.62 -16.51
CA ASN A 391 6.90 6.21 -16.63
C ASN A 391 7.08 5.53 -15.27
N SER A 392 6.93 4.20 -15.23
CA SER A 392 6.79 3.44 -13.98
C SER A 392 7.47 2.07 -14.02
N ILE A 393 8.47 1.85 -13.17
CA ILE A 393 9.12 0.55 -12.95
C ILE A 393 8.79 0.07 -11.53
N GLN A 394 8.16 -1.09 -11.38
CA GLN A 394 7.66 -1.56 -10.08
C GLN A 394 7.95 -3.04 -9.78
N ALA A 395 8.39 -3.30 -8.55
CA ALA A 395 8.40 -4.61 -7.93
C ALA A 395 7.45 -4.60 -6.72
N VAL A 396 6.38 -5.39 -6.75
CA VAL A 396 5.33 -5.38 -5.71
C VAL A 396 5.09 -6.79 -5.16
N ALA A 397 5.48 -7.02 -3.91
CA ALA A 397 5.26 -8.30 -3.22
C ALA A 397 4.29 -8.13 -2.05
N THR A 398 3.20 -8.89 -2.05
CA THR A 398 2.20 -8.89 -0.96
C THR A 398 2.01 -10.29 -0.41
N GLY A 399 2.09 -10.46 0.90
CA GLY A 399 1.82 -11.76 1.51
C GLY A 399 0.33 -12.11 1.46
N GLY A 400 -0.47 -11.49 2.32
CA GLY A 400 -1.91 -11.73 2.40
C GLY A 400 -2.76 -10.47 2.43
N THR A 401 -3.82 -10.47 1.65
CA THR A 401 -4.90 -9.46 1.70
C THR A 401 -6.20 -10.10 2.16
N LEU A 402 -6.90 -9.45 3.09
CA LEU A 402 -8.19 -9.90 3.61
C LEU A 402 -9.16 -8.71 3.72
N THR A 403 -10.22 -8.73 2.92
CA THR A 403 -11.29 -7.74 2.97
C THR A 403 -12.57 -8.40 3.49
N ASN A 404 -13.13 -7.87 4.57
CA ASN A 404 -14.37 -8.36 5.16
C ASN A 404 -15.37 -7.21 5.27
N TYR A 405 -16.56 -7.38 4.68
CA TYR A 405 -17.66 -6.42 4.78
C TYR A 405 -18.92 -7.12 5.29
N VAL A 406 -19.54 -6.57 6.34
CA VAL A 406 -20.80 -7.06 6.90
C VAL A 406 -21.78 -5.90 7.00
N ASP A 407 -22.95 -6.05 6.39
CA ASP A 407 -24.08 -5.12 6.48
C ASP A 407 -25.39 -5.91 6.58
N PRO A 408 -25.99 -6.02 7.79
CA PRO A 408 -27.22 -6.78 8.00
C PRO A 408 -28.48 -6.08 7.46
N GLY A 409 -28.33 -4.91 6.82
CA GLY A 409 -29.42 -4.14 6.23
C GLY A 409 -30.17 -3.27 7.24
N ALA A 410 -30.74 -2.17 6.74
CA ALA A 410 -31.45 -1.20 7.57
C ALA A 410 -32.90 -1.63 7.85
N GLY A 411 -33.09 -2.45 8.89
CA GLY A 411 -34.43 -2.76 9.43
C GLY A 411 -35.15 -1.50 9.96
N THR A 412 -36.48 -1.49 10.01
CA THR A 412 -37.21 -0.35 10.58
C THR A 412 -36.91 -0.18 12.07
N SER A 413 -36.87 -1.28 12.83
CA SER A 413 -36.52 -1.35 14.24
C SER A 413 -35.90 -2.72 14.49
N ILE A 414 -34.80 -2.75 15.24
CA ILE A 414 -34.12 -3.99 15.64
C ILE A 414 -34.05 -3.97 17.17
N VAL A 415 -34.58 -5.02 17.80
CA VAL A 415 -34.62 -5.19 19.26
C VAL A 415 -34.09 -6.59 19.54
N ALA A 416 -33.02 -6.70 20.32
CA ALA A 416 -32.49 -8.01 20.73
C ALA A 416 -33.49 -8.71 21.66
N GLN A 417 -33.81 -9.99 21.42
CA GLN A 417 -34.50 -10.76 22.46
C GLN A 417 -33.51 -11.22 23.54
N PRO A 418 -33.98 -11.51 24.77
CA PRO A 418 -33.14 -12.09 25.82
C PRO A 418 -32.64 -13.48 25.39
N LEU A 419 -31.41 -13.54 24.86
CA LEU A 419 -30.80 -14.74 24.29
C LEU A 419 -30.78 -15.90 25.28
N ALA A 420 -31.58 -16.93 24.97
CA ALA A 420 -31.61 -18.19 25.71
C ALA A 420 -30.38 -19.07 25.36
N GLN A 421 -29.23 -18.74 25.94
CA GLN A 421 -28.05 -19.60 26.14
C GLN A 421 -27.37 -20.32 24.94
N GLN A 422 -27.88 -20.25 23.71
CA GLN A 422 -27.16 -20.78 22.55
C GLN A 422 -26.12 -19.78 22.05
N LYS A 423 -24.88 -19.99 22.51
CA LYS A 423 -23.70 -19.25 22.09
C LYS A 423 -23.18 -19.84 20.78
N PRO A 424 -23.07 -19.06 19.69
CA PRO A 424 -22.17 -19.41 18.60
C PRO A 424 -20.74 -19.33 19.16
N ASP A 425 -20.00 -20.44 19.10
CA ASP A 425 -18.56 -20.46 19.37
C ASP A 425 -17.84 -20.43 18.01
N PRO A 426 -17.34 -19.27 17.53
CA PRO A 426 -16.62 -19.18 16.27
C PRO A 426 -15.16 -19.65 16.44
N SER A 427 -14.97 -20.85 17.01
CA SER A 427 -13.66 -21.48 17.23
C SER A 427 -13.01 -21.90 15.91
N VAL A 428 -12.41 -20.96 15.19
CA VAL A 428 -11.58 -21.23 14.01
C VAL A 428 -10.12 -21.34 14.45
N GLY A 429 -9.79 -22.47 15.08
CA GLY A 429 -8.46 -22.74 15.65
C GLY A 429 -8.35 -22.36 17.14
N THR A 430 -7.12 -22.34 17.66
CA THR A 430 -6.80 -22.35 19.11
C THR A 430 -6.99 -21.00 19.84
N MET A 431 -7.84 -20.10 19.36
CA MET A 431 -8.31 -18.96 20.16
C MET A 431 -9.78 -19.20 20.53
N GLU A 432 -10.10 -19.11 21.82
CA GLU A 432 -11.47 -18.90 22.27
C GLU A 432 -11.88 -17.45 21.88
N ASN A 433 -12.25 -17.27 20.61
CA ASN A 433 -12.85 -16.03 20.10
C ASN A 433 -14.29 -15.97 20.56
N ARG A 434 -14.50 -15.65 21.83
CA ARG A 434 -15.86 -15.51 22.35
C ARG A 434 -16.43 -14.15 21.92
N PHE A 435 -17.66 -14.20 21.41
CA PHE A 435 -18.36 -13.07 20.84
C PHE A 435 -19.83 -13.11 21.24
N ASP A 436 -20.14 -12.68 22.47
CA ASP A 436 -21.50 -12.62 23.04
C ASP A 436 -22.37 -11.46 22.46
N GLY A 437 -22.33 -11.24 21.12
CA GLY A 437 -22.95 -10.11 20.41
C GLY A 437 -23.96 -10.47 19.31
N THR A 438 -24.77 -9.49 18.89
CA THR A 438 -25.81 -9.62 17.83
C THR A 438 -25.20 -9.60 16.42
N TYR A 439 -24.22 -8.74 16.19
CA TYR A 439 -23.53 -8.61 14.90
C TYR A 439 -22.02 -8.64 15.11
N GLY A 440 -21.32 -9.52 14.38
CA GLY A 440 -19.90 -9.75 14.61
C GLY A 440 -19.08 -9.97 13.34
N LEU A 441 -17.87 -9.41 13.36
CA LEU A 441 -16.85 -9.65 12.35
C LEU A 441 -15.55 -10.05 13.07
N SER A 442 -15.08 -11.27 12.85
CA SER A 442 -13.81 -11.80 13.35
C SER A 442 -12.86 -12.08 12.19
N SER A 443 -11.65 -11.53 12.24
CA SER A 443 -10.60 -11.75 11.24
C SER A 443 -9.29 -12.18 11.89
N ARG A 444 -8.62 -13.19 11.29
CA ARG A 444 -7.29 -13.66 11.71
C ARG A 444 -6.38 -13.85 10.49
N GLN A 445 -5.22 -13.20 10.45
CA GLN A 445 -4.18 -13.49 9.47
C GLN A 445 -2.87 -13.83 10.18
N ASN A 446 -2.25 -14.96 9.84
CA ASN A 446 -0.93 -15.31 10.33
C ASN A 446 -0.01 -15.50 9.13
N SER A 447 1.14 -14.84 9.15
CA SER A 447 2.16 -14.96 8.11
C SER A 447 3.50 -15.35 8.71
N PHE A 448 3.92 -16.56 8.36
CA PHE A 448 5.25 -17.08 8.58
C PHE A 448 6.14 -16.86 7.34
N ALA A 449 5.64 -16.11 6.36
CA ALA A 449 6.23 -15.88 5.05
C ALA A 449 7.24 -14.73 5.04
N ASP A 450 8.39 -14.94 4.40
CA ASP A 450 9.23 -13.83 3.97
C ASP A 450 8.59 -13.15 2.75
N VAL A 451 8.46 -11.83 2.78
CA VAL A 451 7.90 -11.03 1.67
C VAL A 451 8.94 -10.04 1.18
N THR A 452 9.42 -10.24 -0.06
CA THR A 452 10.56 -9.51 -0.62
C THR A 452 10.21 -8.84 -1.96
N ALA A 453 10.37 -7.53 -2.04
CA ALA A 453 10.40 -6.80 -3.30
C ALA A 453 11.83 -6.33 -3.61
N SER A 454 12.27 -6.48 -4.86
CA SER A 454 13.61 -6.06 -5.28
C SER A 454 13.61 -5.43 -6.66
N ILE A 455 14.35 -4.33 -6.81
CA ILE A 455 14.76 -3.76 -8.09
C ILE A 455 16.29 -3.71 -8.09
N GLY A 456 16.92 -4.32 -9.08
CA GLY A 456 18.37 -4.29 -9.24
C GLY A 456 18.90 -5.34 -10.19
N GLY A 457 18.85 -5.03 -11.49
CA GLY A 457 19.76 -5.56 -12.51
C GLY A 457 20.78 -4.49 -12.92
N GLU A 458 21.74 -4.81 -13.81
CA GLU A 458 22.93 -3.97 -14.07
C GLU A 458 22.61 -2.51 -14.46
N TYR A 459 21.49 -2.27 -15.17
CA TYR A 459 21.00 -0.94 -15.56
C TYR A 459 19.47 -0.88 -15.42
N ILE A 460 18.96 0.05 -14.61
CA ILE A 460 17.53 0.38 -14.50
C ILE A 460 17.41 1.88 -14.73
N GLU A 461 16.94 2.29 -15.90
CA GLU A 461 17.11 3.66 -16.39
C GLU A 461 15.82 4.24 -16.94
N ILE A 462 15.58 5.51 -16.61
CA ILE A 462 14.60 6.35 -17.30
C ILE A 462 15.32 7.60 -17.79
N ASN A 463 15.65 7.68 -19.08
CA ASN A 463 16.61 8.68 -19.56
C ASN A 463 16.24 9.41 -20.88
N LEU A 464 16.90 10.54 -21.10
CA LEU A 464 17.00 11.22 -22.38
C LEU A 464 18.49 11.49 -22.62
N GLU A 465 19.11 10.75 -23.53
CA GLU A 465 20.55 10.78 -23.78
C GLU A 465 20.90 11.19 -25.23
N LEU A 466 21.86 12.11 -25.36
CA LEU A 466 22.49 12.45 -26.63
C LEU A 466 24.00 12.17 -26.53
N ALA A 467 24.45 11.07 -27.13
CA ALA A 467 25.79 10.51 -26.90
C ALA A 467 26.93 11.37 -27.48
N ASP A 468 26.78 11.93 -28.70
CA ASP A 468 27.73 12.87 -29.34
C ASP A 468 27.10 14.22 -29.77
N GLY A 469 25.82 14.47 -29.43
CA GLY A 469 25.03 15.61 -29.92
C GLY A 469 24.94 16.85 -29.02
N SER A 470 24.68 18.01 -29.62
CA SER A 470 24.34 19.28 -28.94
C SER A 470 22.86 19.66 -29.08
N VAL A 471 22.31 20.40 -28.11
CA VAL A 471 20.92 20.82 -28.03
C VAL A 471 20.79 22.33 -28.27
N PHE A 472 20.09 22.75 -29.32
CA PHE A 472 19.95 24.18 -29.66
C PHE A 472 18.60 24.60 -30.27
N GLY A 473 18.46 25.87 -30.66
CA GLY A 473 17.25 26.37 -31.33
C GLY A 473 15.99 26.48 -30.46
N ASN A 474 16.13 26.62 -29.13
CA ASN A 474 15.05 26.52 -28.13
C ASN A 474 14.47 25.11 -27.90
N SER A 475 15.21 24.03 -28.22
CA SER A 475 14.81 22.67 -27.87
C SER A 475 14.55 22.47 -26.37
N ALA A 476 13.71 21.49 -26.01
CA ALA A 476 13.39 21.13 -24.64
C ALA A 476 13.59 19.62 -24.38
N LEU A 477 14.09 19.29 -23.19
CA LEU A 477 14.21 17.93 -22.65
C LEU A 477 13.48 17.89 -21.30
N SER A 478 12.58 16.93 -21.10
CA SER A 478 11.85 16.72 -19.83
C SER A 478 11.87 15.27 -19.40
N VAL A 479 12.33 15.00 -18.18
CA VAL A 479 12.19 13.70 -17.51
C VAL A 479 11.46 13.94 -16.20
N SER A 480 10.14 13.73 -16.15
CA SER A 480 9.34 14.14 -14.99
C SER A 480 8.24 13.17 -14.58
N ASP A 481 7.83 13.27 -13.31
CA ASP A 481 6.81 12.38 -12.68
C ASP A 481 7.10 10.87 -12.73
N ASN A 482 8.31 10.46 -13.13
CA ASN A 482 8.66 9.04 -13.25
C ASN A 482 8.79 8.36 -11.89
N SER A 483 8.60 7.04 -11.86
CA SER A 483 8.37 6.31 -10.61
C SER A 483 8.98 4.91 -10.59
N ILE A 484 10.12 4.74 -9.92
CA ILE A 484 10.78 3.45 -9.66
C ILE A 484 10.47 3.02 -8.22
N ARG A 485 9.77 1.89 -8.01
CA ARG A 485 9.29 1.48 -6.68
C ARG A 485 9.42 -0.01 -6.38
N SER A 486 10.09 -0.31 -5.28
CA SER A 486 10.08 -1.61 -4.61
C SER A 486 9.15 -1.55 -3.39
N LEU A 487 8.09 -2.38 -3.36
CA LEU A 487 7.05 -2.38 -2.33
C LEU A 487 6.80 -3.79 -1.80
N ALA A 488 7.03 -3.99 -0.50
CA ALA A 488 6.77 -5.24 0.20
C ALA A 488 5.80 -5.02 1.37
N THR A 489 4.67 -5.75 1.40
CA THR A 489 3.70 -5.72 2.51
C THR A 489 3.36 -7.14 2.94
N ASN A 490 3.62 -7.54 4.19
CA ASN A 490 3.39 -8.93 4.59
C ASN A 490 1.90 -9.24 4.75
N LEU A 491 1.21 -8.53 5.65
CA LEU A 491 -0.23 -8.69 5.87
C LEU A 491 -0.99 -7.38 5.71
N SER A 492 -2.16 -7.46 5.08
CA SER A 492 -3.13 -6.38 4.98
C SER A 492 -4.55 -6.88 5.26
N ALA A 493 -5.25 -6.23 6.19
CA ALA A 493 -6.66 -6.47 6.47
C ALA A 493 -7.48 -5.18 6.36
N SER A 494 -8.70 -5.29 5.82
CA SER A 494 -9.74 -4.27 5.86
C SER A 494 -11.03 -4.91 6.35
N ASN A 495 -11.52 -4.51 7.53
CA ASN A 495 -12.72 -5.07 8.13
C ASN A 495 -13.74 -3.96 8.38
N THR A 496 -14.93 -4.09 7.81
CA THR A 496 -16.02 -3.13 8.00
C THR A 496 -17.29 -3.87 8.46
N LEU A 497 -17.82 -3.47 9.61
CA LEU A 497 -19.16 -3.84 10.06
C LEU A 497 -20.05 -2.60 10.11
N VAL A 498 -21.18 -2.65 9.43
CA VAL A 498 -22.25 -1.66 9.53
C VAL A 498 -23.37 -2.24 10.40
N THR A 499 -24.01 -1.40 11.20
CA THR A 499 -25.24 -1.75 11.94
C THR A 499 -26.18 -0.56 11.87
N ALA A 500 -27.27 -0.67 11.11
CA ALA A 500 -28.17 0.44 10.84
C ALA A 500 -29.64 0.08 11.12
N ALA A 501 -30.41 1.02 11.66
CA ALA A 501 -31.87 0.92 11.73
C ALA A 501 -32.56 2.24 11.38
N GLY A 502 -33.71 2.16 10.70
CA GLY A 502 -34.50 3.33 10.32
C GLY A 502 -35.14 4.06 11.52
N THR A 503 -35.38 3.37 12.63
CA THR A 503 -35.90 3.93 13.89
C THR A 503 -35.04 3.54 15.08
N ALA A 504 -35.18 2.34 15.67
CA ALA A 504 -34.46 1.96 16.88
C ALA A 504 -33.46 0.82 16.68
N LEU A 505 -32.28 0.96 17.31
CA LEU A 505 -31.42 -0.14 17.73
C LEU A 505 -31.56 -0.27 19.26
N ASP A 506 -32.17 -1.35 19.75
CA ASP A 506 -32.40 -1.58 21.18
C ASP A 506 -31.74 -2.88 21.64
N ASP A 507 -30.85 -2.78 22.64
CA ASP A 507 -30.01 -3.87 23.17
C ASP A 507 -29.13 -4.60 22.13
N ILE A 508 -28.92 -4.00 20.96
CA ILE A 508 -28.06 -4.53 19.89
C ILE A 508 -26.59 -4.42 20.30
N ARG A 509 -25.87 -5.54 20.13
CA ARG A 509 -24.42 -5.61 20.36
C ARG A 509 -23.69 -5.83 19.04
N SER A 510 -22.78 -4.92 18.69
CA SER A 510 -22.01 -4.98 17.45
C SER A 510 -20.51 -4.95 17.73
N GLY A 511 -19.71 -5.70 16.95
CA GLY A 511 -18.26 -5.62 17.12
C GLY A 511 -17.38 -6.17 16.01
N VAL A 512 -16.15 -5.67 15.98
CA VAL A 512 -15.08 -6.06 15.05
C VAL A 512 -13.86 -6.50 15.83
N LEU A 513 -13.40 -7.72 15.57
CA LEU A 513 -12.15 -8.28 16.08
C LEU A 513 -11.20 -8.56 14.91
N SER A 514 -9.98 -8.04 14.98
CA SER A 514 -8.92 -8.36 14.03
C SER A 514 -7.63 -8.77 14.74
N TYR A 515 -7.06 -9.88 14.28
CA TYR A 515 -5.76 -10.38 14.70
C TYR A 515 -4.81 -10.54 13.51
N GLN A 516 -3.62 -9.95 13.59
CA GLN A 516 -2.50 -10.25 12.69
C GLN A 516 -1.27 -10.74 13.46
N GLU A 517 -0.54 -11.69 12.87
CA GLU A 517 0.76 -12.16 13.34
C GLU A 517 1.74 -12.30 12.17
N VAL A 518 2.86 -11.59 12.24
CA VAL A 518 3.87 -11.52 11.17
C VAL A 518 5.21 -12.01 11.72
N THR A 519 5.57 -13.27 11.46
CA THR A 519 6.84 -13.85 11.91
C THR A 519 7.90 -13.91 10.83
N GLY A 520 7.51 -13.93 9.56
CA GLY A 520 8.45 -13.85 8.43
C GLY A 520 8.93 -12.41 8.19
N ALA A 521 10.09 -12.28 7.56
CA ALA A 521 10.72 -11.01 7.25
C ALA A 521 9.94 -10.22 6.17
N THR A 522 10.17 -8.92 6.09
CA THR A 522 9.63 -8.07 5.02
C THR A 522 10.73 -7.16 4.52
N SER A 523 11.06 -7.27 3.24
CA SER A 523 12.21 -6.59 2.63
C SER A 523 11.79 -5.87 1.36
N ALA A 524 12.15 -4.60 1.23
CA ALA A 524 12.05 -3.86 -0.03
C ALA A 524 13.43 -3.28 -0.34
N THR A 525 13.99 -3.61 -1.49
CA THR A 525 15.32 -3.15 -1.91
C THR A 525 15.30 -2.50 -3.30
N VAL A 526 16.09 -1.43 -3.46
CA VAL A 526 16.52 -0.87 -4.75
C VAL A 526 18.06 -0.82 -4.74
N LEU A 527 18.72 -1.41 -5.73
CA LEU A 527 20.18 -1.41 -5.86
C LEU A 527 20.65 -0.42 -6.93
N TYR A 528 20.06 -0.49 -8.11
CA TYR A 528 20.38 0.34 -9.27
C TYR A 528 19.10 1.00 -9.78
N ALA A 529 19.16 2.30 -10.06
CA ALA A 529 18.07 3.11 -10.61
C ALA A 529 18.60 4.52 -10.96
N ASP A 530 18.73 4.85 -12.24
CA ASP A 530 19.06 6.21 -12.70
C ASP A 530 17.86 6.87 -13.42
N VAL A 531 17.77 8.19 -13.28
CA VAL A 531 16.80 9.04 -13.97
C VAL A 531 17.54 10.30 -14.46
N TRP A 532 17.86 10.34 -15.75
CA TRP A 532 18.86 11.29 -16.29
C TRP A 532 18.40 11.97 -17.58
N ALA A 533 18.62 13.29 -17.69
CA ALA A 533 18.62 14.00 -18.97
C ALA A 533 20.02 14.57 -19.27
N GLY A 534 20.62 14.24 -20.41
CA GLY A 534 21.96 14.70 -20.73
C GLY A 534 22.35 14.68 -22.20
N ALA A 535 23.42 15.40 -22.50
CA ALA A 535 24.11 15.39 -23.78
C ALA A 535 25.62 15.52 -23.56
N SER A 536 26.44 14.90 -24.41
CA SER A 536 27.89 15.17 -24.40
C SER A 536 28.25 16.52 -25.04
N GLY A 537 27.34 17.11 -25.83
CA GLY A 537 27.49 18.43 -26.44
C GLY A 537 26.89 19.58 -25.63
N ASP A 538 26.73 20.74 -26.29
CA ASP A 538 26.29 22.00 -25.67
C ASP A 538 24.76 22.11 -25.57
N LEU A 539 24.24 22.74 -24.52
CA LEU A 539 22.82 23.05 -24.34
C LEU A 539 22.53 24.56 -24.42
N SER A 540 21.75 24.99 -25.42
CA SER A 540 21.18 26.34 -25.51
C SER A 540 19.65 26.39 -25.36
N GLY A 541 19.01 25.24 -25.14
CA GLY A 541 17.58 25.07 -24.89
C GLY A 541 17.20 25.00 -23.40
N THR A 542 16.29 24.10 -23.03
CA THR A 542 15.94 23.82 -21.63
C THR A 542 15.97 22.34 -21.32
N ALA A 543 16.55 21.94 -20.18
CA ALA A 543 16.49 20.58 -19.67
C ALA A 543 15.90 20.55 -18.26
N SER A 544 15.01 19.59 -17.97
CA SER A 544 14.35 19.45 -16.67
C SER A 544 14.26 17.98 -16.24
N VAL A 545 14.65 17.70 -15.01
CA VAL A 545 14.47 16.40 -14.34
C VAL A 545 13.70 16.67 -13.04
N ASP A 546 12.38 16.54 -13.09
CA ASP A 546 11.47 17.11 -12.07
C ASP A 546 10.45 16.11 -11.50
N ARG A 547 10.23 16.12 -10.17
CA ARG A 547 9.21 15.29 -9.48
C ARG A 547 9.36 13.76 -9.65
N ASN A 548 10.51 13.27 -10.09
CA ASN A 548 10.78 11.83 -10.19
C ASN A 548 10.93 11.20 -8.80
N ARG A 549 10.55 9.93 -8.68
CA ARG A 549 10.52 9.20 -7.40
C ARG A 549 11.14 7.82 -7.51
N ILE A 550 12.18 7.58 -6.70
CA ILE A 550 12.77 6.27 -6.44
C ILE A 550 12.44 5.88 -5.00
N ALA A 551 11.87 4.70 -4.75
CA ALA A 551 11.50 4.31 -3.39
C ALA A 551 11.58 2.80 -3.10
N ALA A 552 12.05 2.48 -1.89
CA ALA A 552 11.94 1.16 -1.27
C ALA A 552 11.01 1.26 -0.05
N VAL A 553 9.92 0.49 -0.01
CA VAL A 553 8.91 0.55 1.05
C VAL A 553 8.59 -0.85 1.57
N ALA A 554 8.90 -1.12 2.84
CA ALA A 554 8.63 -2.38 3.51
C ALA A 554 7.68 -2.18 4.70
N THR A 555 6.59 -2.93 4.74
CA THR A 555 5.56 -2.86 5.80
C THR A 555 5.23 -4.25 6.33
N GLY A 556 5.45 -4.49 7.63
CA GLY A 556 5.18 -5.80 8.24
C GLY A 556 3.69 -6.12 8.21
N GLY A 557 2.84 -5.32 8.87
CA GLY A 557 1.39 -5.55 8.87
C GLY A 557 0.58 -4.26 8.85
N THR A 558 -0.51 -4.24 8.10
CA THR A 558 -1.49 -3.14 8.06
C THR A 558 -2.88 -3.66 8.38
N VAL A 559 -3.62 -2.99 9.28
CA VAL A 559 -5.04 -3.26 9.52
C VAL A 559 -5.84 -1.96 9.46
N SER A 560 -6.92 -1.98 8.70
CA SER A 560 -8.02 -1.00 8.81
C SER A 560 -9.25 -1.70 9.38
N ASN A 561 -9.81 -1.17 10.48
CA ASN A 561 -11.08 -1.64 11.03
C ASN A 561 -12.09 -0.48 11.14
N ALA A 562 -13.32 -0.72 10.68
CA ALA A 562 -14.42 0.21 10.80
C ALA A 562 -15.64 -0.48 11.41
N LEU A 563 -16.25 0.16 12.41
CA LEU A 563 -17.59 -0.17 12.90
C LEU A 563 -18.43 1.11 12.89
N ASP A 564 -19.49 1.12 12.08
CA ASP A 564 -20.46 2.23 11.98
C ASP A 564 -21.84 1.77 12.46
N VAL A 565 -22.32 2.38 13.53
CA VAL A 565 -23.58 2.05 14.20
C VAL A 565 -24.52 3.24 14.12
N SER A 566 -25.70 3.07 13.53
CA SER A 566 -26.62 4.18 13.26
C SER A 566 -28.09 3.87 13.49
N GLY A 567 -28.83 4.86 13.98
CA GLY A 567 -30.27 4.76 14.23
C GLY A 567 -30.95 6.12 14.40
N MET A 568 -32.29 6.14 14.48
CA MET A 568 -32.98 7.32 15.01
C MET A 568 -32.83 7.38 16.53
N THR A 569 -32.98 6.25 17.21
CA THR A 569 -32.66 6.02 18.63
C THR A 569 -31.73 4.81 18.78
N ILE A 570 -30.76 4.90 19.69
CA ILE A 570 -29.90 3.78 20.08
C ILE A 570 -30.03 3.62 21.60
N SER A 571 -30.46 2.46 22.07
CA SER A 571 -30.64 2.17 23.48
C SER A 571 -29.98 0.85 23.88
N GLY A 572 -29.57 0.76 25.15
CA GLY A 572 -28.99 -0.45 25.71
C GLY A 572 -29.12 -0.53 27.23
N SER A 573 -29.41 -1.73 27.73
CA SER A 573 -29.67 -2.06 29.12
C SER A 573 -28.55 -1.60 30.05
N PRO A 574 -28.81 -0.61 30.94
CA PRO A 574 -27.81 -0.07 31.83
C PRO A 574 -27.81 -0.82 33.18
N ALA A 575 -27.17 -2.01 33.25
CA ALA A 575 -26.53 -2.55 34.47
C ALA A 575 -25.94 -3.96 34.30
N GLY A 576 -24.74 -4.19 34.86
CA GLY A 576 -24.37 -5.47 35.47
C GLY A 576 -23.38 -6.35 34.72
N ALA A 577 -23.05 -6.06 33.46
CA ALA A 577 -21.87 -6.63 32.80
C ALA A 577 -20.73 -5.60 32.90
N ASN A 578 -19.66 -5.98 33.59
CA ASN A 578 -18.37 -5.28 33.52
C ASN A 578 -17.96 -5.31 32.03
N SER A 579 -17.77 -4.18 31.34
CA SER A 579 -17.57 -4.23 29.88
C SER A 579 -16.08 -4.31 29.52
N SER A 580 -15.49 -5.50 29.56
CA SER A 580 -14.03 -5.67 29.50
C SER A 580 -13.47 -6.11 28.15
N LEU A 581 -12.71 -5.23 27.51
CA LEU A 581 -11.86 -5.57 26.37
C LEU A 581 -10.52 -6.10 26.91
N THR A 582 -10.30 -7.43 26.90
CA THR A 582 -9.12 -8.05 27.53
C THR A 582 -8.20 -8.75 26.54
N THR A 583 -6.90 -8.47 26.69
CA THR A 583 -5.81 -9.27 26.11
C THR A 583 -4.89 -9.67 27.26
N THR A 584 -4.89 -10.94 27.65
CA THR A 584 -4.14 -11.43 28.83
C THR A 584 -2.62 -11.43 28.64
N SER A 585 -2.15 -11.40 27.39
CA SER A 585 -0.73 -11.27 27.05
C SER A 585 -0.55 -10.59 25.68
N ILE A 586 0.45 -9.72 25.59
CA ILE A 586 0.91 -9.06 24.35
C ILE A 586 1.69 -10.06 23.45
N VAL A 587 2.13 -11.20 24.00
CA VAL A 587 3.10 -12.12 23.37
C VAL A 587 2.47 -13.46 22.96
N SER A 588 1.28 -13.78 23.46
CA SER A 588 0.50 -14.96 23.04
C SER A 588 -0.94 -14.82 23.56
N PRO A 589 -1.88 -14.33 22.73
CA PRO A 589 -3.27 -14.20 23.14
C PRO A 589 -3.97 -15.57 23.05
N ALA A 590 -3.96 -16.29 24.17
CA ALA A 590 -4.70 -17.55 24.32
C ALA A 590 -6.23 -17.34 24.43
N ALA A 591 -6.65 -16.11 24.77
CA ALA A 591 -8.04 -15.66 24.70
C ALA A 591 -8.04 -14.16 24.36
N VAL A 592 -8.88 -13.78 23.39
CA VAL A 592 -9.20 -12.39 23.09
C VAL A 592 -10.71 -12.25 23.22
N SER A 593 -11.14 -11.53 24.26
CA SER A 593 -12.57 -11.31 24.54
C SER A 593 -12.91 -9.84 24.32
N GLY A 594 -13.94 -9.61 23.52
CA GLY A 594 -14.64 -8.33 23.39
C GLY A 594 -16.08 -8.40 23.91
N ASP A 595 -16.37 -9.39 24.76
CA ASP A 595 -17.71 -9.96 25.00
C ASP A 595 -18.74 -9.04 25.66
N GLU A 596 -18.30 -7.94 26.26
CA GLU A 596 -19.07 -7.32 27.33
C GLU A 596 -19.46 -5.86 27.05
N SER A 597 -18.95 -5.20 26.00
CA SER A 597 -19.41 -3.87 25.58
C SER A 597 -20.49 -3.93 24.51
N HIS A 598 -21.39 -2.94 24.48
CA HIS A 598 -22.44 -2.89 23.47
C HIS A 598 -21.88 -2.64 22.06
N ASN A 599 -20.83 -1.82 21.94
CA ASN A 599 -20.11 -1.64 20.68
C ASN A 599 -18.60 -1.78 20.90
N SER A 600 -17.98 -2.82 20.35
CA SER A 600 -16.54 -3.11 20.49
C SER A 600 -15.79 -3.10 19.16
N LEU A 601 -14.61 -2.49 19.13
CA LEU A 601 -13.62 -2.70 18.08
C LEU A 601 -12.29 -3.07 18.75
N LEU A 602 -11.70 -4.21 18.38
CA LEU A 602 -10.37 -4.61 18.85
C LEU A 602 -9.47 -5.02 17.69
N ASN A 603 -8.35 -4.31 17.57
CA ASN A 603 -7.23 -4.68 16.74
C ASN A 603 -6.09 -5.25 17.59
N VAL A 604 -5.52 -6.39 17.19
CA VAL A 604 -4.31 -6.97 17.78
C VAL A 604 -3.35 -7.35 16.67
N GLN A 605 -2.18 -6.73 16.64
CA GLN A 605 -1.12 -7.06 15.71
C GLN A 605 0.14 -7.46 16.47
N THR A 606 0.77 -8.55 16.05
CA THR A 606 2.07 -9.00 16.58
C THR A 606 3.06 -9.19 15.43
N ARG A 607 4.34 -8.90 15.67
CA ARG A 607 5.41 -9.05 14.69
C ARG A 607 6.65 -9.62 15.35
N SER A 608 7.27 -10.64 14.75
CA SER A 608 8.59 -11.15 15.16
C SER A 608 9.62 -11.21 14.02
N GLY A 609 9.21 -11.11 12.75
CA GLY A 609 10.11 -10.98 11.60
C GLY A 609 10.61 -9.55 11.37
N SER A 610 11.79 -9.37 10.76
CA SER A 610 12.37 -8.04 10.50
C SER A 610 11.60 -7.26 9.43
N VAL A 611 11.71 -5.93 9.45
CA VAL A 611 11.21 -5.08 8.36
C VAL A 611 12.33 -4.17 7.88
N ASP A 612 12.80 -4.39 6.66
CA ASP A 612 13.95 -3.72 6.07
C ASP A 612 13.58 -3.02 4.75
N ALA A 613 13.81 -1.71 4.67
CA ALA A 613 13.73 -0.95 3.43
C ALA A 613 15.11 -0.39 3.09
N ARG A 614 15.67 -0.76 1.94
CA ARG A 614 17.05 -0.42 1.56
C ARG A 614 17.13 0.19 0.17
N MET A 615 17.88 1.28 0.06
CA MET A 615 18.44 1.77 -1.19
C MET A 615 19.97 1.73 -1.05
N ASN A 616 20.66 1.02 -1.94
CA ASN A 616 22.09 0.75 -1.77
C ASN A 616 22.84 0.80 -3.10
N ASP A 617 23.44 1.96 -3.35
CA ASP A 617 24.34 2.24 -4.45
C ASP A 617 25.73 1.66 -4.19
N THR A 618 26.06 0.54 -4.81
CA THR A 618 27.41 -0.04 -4.74
C THR A 618 28.38 0.61 -5.71
N ASP A 619 27.92 0.88 -6.93
CA ASP A 619 28.78 1.14 -8.09
C ASP A 619 28.66 2.54 -8.67
N GLY A 620 27.66 3.32 -8.25
CA GLY A 620 27.46 4.72 -8.65
C GLY A 620 26.23 4.97 -9.53
N ASN A 621 25.36 3.97 -9.71
CA ASN A 621 24.24 3.95 -10.67
C ASN A 621 22.87 4.10 -9.97
N LEU A 622 22.83 4.82 -8.85
CA LEU A 622 21.60 5.22 -8.15
C LEU A 622 21.53 6.75 -8.06
N ALA A 623 21.00 7.36 -9.11
CA ALA A 623 21.04 8.80 -9.32
C ALA A 623 19.72 9.35 -9.86
N VAL A 624 19.55 10.66 -9.72
CA VAL A 624 18.66 11.48 -10.56
C VAL A 624 19.49 12.68 -10.98
N SER A 625 19.82 12.78 -12.26
CA SER A 625 20.95 13.59 -12.71
C SER A 625 20.67 14.42 -13.97
N ALA A 626 21.54 15.39 -14.24
CA ALA A 626 21.60 16.10 -15.52
C ALA A 626 23.06 16.44 -15.88
N SER A 627 23.44 16.35 -17.18
CA SER A 627 24.83 16.58 -17.60
C SER A 627 24.93 17.11 -19.04
N PHE A 628 25.75 18.14 -19.27
CA PHE A 628 25.94 18.82 -20.57
C PHE A 628 27.37 19.38 -20.69
N ALA A 629 27.98 19.47 -21.88
CA ALA A 629 29.34 20.01 -22.02
C ALA A 629 29.43 21.51 -21.67
N ASN A 630 28.66 22.36 -22.34
CA ASN A 630 28.48 23.77 -21.94
C ASN A 630 26.99 24.11 -21.98
N VAL A 631 26.55 25.13 -21.24
CA VAL A 631 25.14 25.52 -21.20
C VAL A 631 24.97 27.03 -21.32
N THR A 632 24.18 27.47 -22.28
CA THR A 632 23.65 28.84 -22.37
C THR A 632 22.17 28.92 -22.01
N GLY A 633 21.47 27.78 -22.00
CA GLY A 633 20.07 27.62 -21.65
C GLY A 633 19.78 27.39 -20.15
N ASN A 634 18.62 26.82 -19.83
CA ASN A 634 18.21 26.55 -18.45
C ASN A 634 18.25 25.04 -18.11
N VAL A 635 18.70 24.69 -16.91
CA VAL A 635 18.70 23.31 -16.40
C VAL A 635 18.07 23.25 -15.02
N GLY A 636 17.18 22.30 -14.79
CA GLY A 636 16.58 22.01 -13.48
C GLY A 636 16.66 20.54 -13.12
N VAL A 637 17.12 20.23 -11.91
CA VAL A 637 16.92 18.93 -11.25
C VAL A 637 16.17 19.23 -9.96
N SER A 638 14.86 19.03 -9.94
CA SER A 638 13.98 19.63 -8.92
C SER A 638 12.90 18.70 -8.36
N ASN A 639 12.50 18.91 -7.11
CA ASN A 639 11.38 18.21 -6.45
C ASN A 639 11.47 16.66 -6.46
N ASN A 640 12.63 16.07 -6.75
CA ASN A 640 12.78 14.62 -6.86
C ASN A 640 12.86 13.97 -5.47
N LEU A 641 12.43 12.71 -5.34
CA LEU A 641 12.36 11.98 -4.08
C LEU A 641 13.06 10.62 -4.17
N MET A 642 14.05 10.40 -3.31
CA MET A 642 14.67 9.09 -3.06
C MET A 642 14.36 8.67 -1.63
N ALA A 643 13.54 7.63 -1.42
CA ALA A 643 13.05 7.26 -0.09
C ALA A 643 13.08 5.76 0.25
N ALA A 644 13.76 5.40 1.34
CA ALA A 644 13.65 4.11 2.02
C ALA A 644 12.69 4.24 3.23
N GLN A 645 11.59 3.48 3.26
CA GLN A 645 10.59 3.53 4.34
C GLN A 645 10.28 2.14 4.91
N ALA A 646 10.58 1.93 6.19
CA ALA A 646 10.31 0.68 6.90
C ALA A 646 9.29 0.88 8.04
N ARG A 647 8.19 0.13 8.02
CA ARG A 647 7.10 0.22 9.00
C ARG A 647 6.82 -1.16 9.60
N GLY A 648 6.95 -1.31 10.92
CA GLY A 648 6.73 -2.60 11.57
C GLY A 648 5.26 -3.02 11.53
N LEU A 649 4.40 -2.30 12.24
CA LEU A 649 2.94 -2.50 12.25
C LEU A 649 2.22 -1.16 12.11
N GLU A 650 1.16 -1.13 11.30
CA GLU A 650 0.29 0.03 11.06
C GLU A 650 -1.18 -0.36 11.32
N ALA A 651 -1.92 0.50 12.02
CA ALA A 651 -3.32 0.30 12.36
C ALA A 651 -4.12 1.59 12.17
N ASP A 652 -5.26 1.51 11.50
CA ASP A 652 -6.29 2.55 11.46
C ASP A 652 -7.61 1.94 11.97
N ASN A 653 -8.17 2.50 13.05
CA ASN A 653 -9.38 1.96 13.68
C ASN A 653 -10.40 3.08 13.89
N SER A 654 -11.60 2.91 13.33
CA SER A 654 -12.70 3.86 13.45
C SER A 654 -13.94 3.19 14.04
N LEU A 655 -14.38 3.65 15.21
CA LEU A 655 -15.65 3.30 15.83
C LEU A 655 -16.57 4.52 15.83
N LYS A 656 -17.68 4.43 15.11
CA LYS A 656 -18.65 5.52 14.91
C LYS A 656 -20.03 5.09 15.40
N ILE A 657 -20.65 5.93 16.21
CA ILE A 657 -22.03 5.78 16.69
C ILE A 657 -22.79 7.07 16.38
N ALA A 658 -23.88 6.96 15.61
CA ALA A 658 -24.64 8.10 15.12
C ALA A 658 -26.14 7.93 15.32
N SER A 659 -26.73 8.81 16.13
CA SER A 659 -28.17 8.85 16.39
C SER A 659 -28.80 10.15 15.90
N LEU A 660 -29.95 10.09 15.23
CA LEU A 660 -30.70 11.30 14.88
C LEU A 660 -31.37 11.95 16.10
N THR A 661 -31.67 11.19 17.17
CA THR A 661 -32.27 11.74 18.38
C THR A 661 -31.44 11.41 19.63
N GLN A 662 -31.33 10.15 20.03
CA GLN A 662 -30.80 9.77 21.35
C GLN A 662 -29.93 8.52 21.33
N ILE A 663 -28.83 8.56 22.09
CA ILE A 663 -28.08 7.40 22.58
C ILE A 663 -28.35 7.30 24.08
N ASP A 664 -28.81 6.14 24.59
CA ASP A 664 -29.11 5.92 26.01
C ASP A 664 -28.59 4.57 26.51
N GLY A 665 -27.73 4.60 27.52
CA GLY A 665 -27.16 3.39 28.11
C GLY A 665 -26.10 2.69 27.25
N GLY A 666 -25.75 1.47 27.66
CA GLY A 666 -24.68 0.69 27.04
C GLY A 666 -23.27 1.25 27.23
N SER A 667 -22.31 0.55 26.64
CA SER A 667 -20.86 0.78 26.75
C SER A 667 -20.20 0.68 25.38
N THR A 668 -19.16 1.47 25.15
CA THR A 668 -18.48 1.50 23.84
C THR A 668 -16.96 1.49 24.01
N ALA A 669 -16.28 0.57 23.32
CA ALA A 669 -14.85 0.31 23.49
C ALA A 669 -14.12 0.21 22.15
N LEU A 670 -13.03 0.96 21.99
CA LEU A 670 -12.05 0.78 20.90
C LEU A 670 -10.69 0.44 21.50
N GLY A 671 -10.17 -0.73 21.18
CA GLY A 671 -8.83 -1.20 21.54
C GLY A 671 -7.93 -1.38 20.32
N SER A 672 -6.67 -0.94 20.43
CA SER A 672 -5.62 -1.30 19.46
C SER A 672 -4.36 -1.75 20.19
N VAL A 673 -3.82 -2.92 19.79
CA VAL A 673 -2.62 -3.54 20.35
C VAL A 673 -1.61 -3.78 19.25
N GLN A 674 -0.38 -3.30 19.42
CA GLN A 674 0.71 -3.60 18.50
C GLN A 674 1.96 -4.06 19.26
N ALA A 675 2.45 -5.24 18.91
CA ALA A 675 3.57 -5.91 19.56
C ALA A 675 4.74 -6.11 18.58
N GLY A 676 5.69 -5.19 18.60
CA GLY A 676 7.00 -5.36 17.96
C GLY A 676 7.89 -6.27 18.81
N GLY A 677 8.09 -7.50 18.35
CA GLY A 677 9.02 -8.48 18.90
C GLY A 677 10.49 -8.12 18.63
N SER A 678 11.37 -9.12 18.64
CA SER A 678 12.82 -8.94 18.74
C SER A 678 13.56 -8.60 17.43
N ALA A 679 12.93 -8.69 16.26
CA ALA A 679 13.57 -8.35 14.99
C ALA A 679 13.44 -6.86 14.62
N ALA A 680 14.52 -6.29 14.09
CA ALA A 680 14.68 -4.87 13.83
C ALA A 680 13.70 -4.31 12.78
N VAL A 681 13.52 -2.99 12.81
CA VAL A 681 12.93 -2.20 11.72
C VAL A 681 14.00 -1.24 11.20
N THR A 682 14.43 -1.43 9.95
CA THR A 682 15.58 -0.72 9.36
C THR A 682 15.18 0.00 8.09
N ALA A 683 15.45 1.30 8.01
CA ALA A 683 15.45 2.04 6.75
C ALA A 683 16.87 2.53 6.45
N SER A 684 17.41 2.27 5.28
CA SER A 684 18.76 2.74 4.91
C SER A 684 18.84 3.27 3.49
N VAL A 685 19.48 4.42 3.32
CA VAL A 685 19.94 4.95 2.03
C VAL A 685 21.46 5.03 2.06
N THR A 686 22.13 4.30 1.17
CA THR A 686 23.59 4.25 1.08
C THR A 686 24.04 4.59 -0.33
N GLY A 687 24.94 5.57 -0.45
CA GLY A 687 25.64 5.94 -1.67
C GLY A 687 26.98 5.23 -1.88
N SER A 688 27.46 5.27 -3.11
CA SER A 688 28.75 4.69 -3.48
C SER A 688 29.88 5.25 -2.60
N PRO A 689 30.70 4.39 -1.96
CA PRO A 689 31.80 4.83 -1.11
C PRO A 689 32.95 5.51 -1.88
N ASN A 690 32.92 5.47 -3.22
CA ASN A 690 33.96 6.05 -4.08
C ASN A 690 33.80 7.57 -4.30
N GLY A 691 32.67 8.17 -3.91
CA GLY A 691 32.50 9.62 -3.81
C GLY A 691 32.45 10.41 -5.14
N THR A 692 32.45 9.72 -6.29
CA THR A 692 32.27 10.30 -7.63
C THR A 692 30.81 10.35 -8.08
N SER A 693 29.95 9.53 -7.49
CA SER A 693 28.52 9.43 -7.81
C SER A 693 27.67 10.00 -6.67
N GLY A 694 26.45 10.45 -7.00
CA GLY A 694 25.56 11.13 -6.07
C GLY A 694 24.10 10.99 -6.46
N PHE A 695 23.23 11.18 -5.48
CA PHE A 695 21.79 10.93 -5.61
C PHE A 695 21.11 12.02 -6.43
N PHE A 696 21.57 13.27 -6.29
CA PHE A 696 21.08 14.38 -7.08
C PHE A 696 22.27 15.14 -7.66
N LEU A 697 22.45 15.07 -8.98
CA LEU A 697 23.63 15.59 -9.66
C LEU A 697 23.27 16.58 -10.77
N TYR A 698 24.06 17.64 -10.89
CA TYR A 698 24.09 18.45 -12.10
C TYR A 698 25.53 18.82 -12.47
N SER A 699 25.97 18.48 -13.69
CA SER A 699 27.32 18.78 -14.21
C SER A 699 27.32 19.56 -15.52
N SER A 700 28.24 20.54 -15.64
CA SER A 700 28.66 21.08 -16.94
C SER A 700 30.03 21.78 -16.90
N GLY A 701 30.55 22.11 -18.08
CA GLY A 701 31.63 23.06 -18.31
C GLY A 701 31.15 24.51 -18.14
N ASP A 702 31.23 25.33 -19.18
CA ASP A 702 30.86 26.75 -19.07
C ASP A 702 29.35 26.96 -19.08
N PHE A 703 28.84 27.70 -18.08
CA PHE A 703 27.42 27.88 -17.77
C PHE A 703 27.01 29.36 -17.79
N GLN A 704 26.08 29.74 -18.68
CA GLN A 704 25.65 31.13 -18.91
C GLN A 704 24.17 31.40 -18.61
N GLY A 705 23.32 30.37 -18.47
CA GLY A 705 21.87 30.53 -18.25
C GLY A 705 21.42 30.39 -16.79
N THR A 706 20.47 29.50 -16.50
CA THR A 706 19.94 29.28 -15.13
C THR A 706 19.95 27.81 -14.72
N ALA A 707 20.73 27.45 -13.69
CA ALA A 707 20.79 26.10 -13.11
C ALA A 707 20.09 26.04 -11.74
N LYS A 708 19.27 25.00 -11.54
CA LYS A 708 18.59 24.74 -10.26
C LYS A 708 18.73 23.28 -9.84
N LEU A 709 19.25 23.06 -8.65
CA LEU A 709 19.14 21.81 -7.89
C LEU A 709 18.27 22.11 -6.68
N ASP A 710 16.94 22.01 -6.82
CA ASP A 710 15.98 22.66 -5.91
C ASP A 710 14.90 21.71 -5.35
N GLY A 711 14.73 21.69 -4.03
CA GLY A 711 13.63 20.94 -3.38
C GLY A 711 13.74 19.42 -3.41
N ASN A 712 14.87 18.84 -3.83
CA ASN A 712 15.04 17.39 -3.87
C ASN A 712 15.19 16.80 -2.46
N THR A 713 14.71 15.58 -2.24
CA THR A 713 14.68 14.93 -0.92
C THR A 713 15.27 13.52 -0.95
N VAL A 714 16.24 13.25 -0.07
CA VAL A 714 16.71 11.90 0.27
C VAL A 714 16.22 11.55 1.68
N GLN A 715 15.52 10.43 1.84
CA GLN A 715 14.90 10.03 3.11
C GLN A 715 15.18 8.55 3.46
N ALA A 716 15.64 8.32 4.69
CA ALA A 716 15.47 7.03 5.39
C ALA A 716 14.47 7.22 6.53
N ALA A 717 13.37 6.46 6.56
CA ALA A 717 12.34 6.56 7.59
C ALA A 717 11.97 5.19 8.16
N ALA A 718 12.21 4.96 9.45
CA ALA A 718 11.87 3.73 10.15
C ALA A 718 10.86 4.00 11.28
N THR A 719 9.83 3.17 11.42
CA THR A 719 8.85 3.26 12.53
C THR A 719 8.45 1.86 12.99
N ALA A 720 8.61 1.52 14.29
CA ALA A 720 8.26 0.19 14.76
C ALA A 720 6.75 -0.04 14.77
N ASN A 721 5.97 0.85 15.37
CA ASN A 721 4.51 0.71 15.42
C ASN A 721 3.83 2.08 15.23
N LEU A 722 2.82 2.13 14.36
CA LEU A 722 1.98 3.29 14.09
C LEU A 722 0.50 2.92 14.29
N ALA A 723 -0.24 3.71 15.07
CA ALA A 723 -1.68 3.55 15.22
C ALA A 723 -2.42 4.89 15.13
N VAL A 724 -3.51 4.90 14.38
CA VAL A 724 -4.52 5.96 14.37
C VAL A 724 -5.84 5.35 14.82
N ASN A 725 -6.46 5.94 15.84
CA ASN A 725 -7.68 5.41 16.43
C ASN A 725 -8.68 6.55 16.61
N SER A 726 -9.93 6.36 16.19
CA SER A 726 -11.01 7.34 16.29
C SER A 726 -12.26 6.72 16.88
N LEU A 727 -12.76 7.30 17.98
CA LEU A 727 -14.05 6.98 18.57
C LEU A 727 -14.96 8.20 18.50
N ASN A 728 -16.05 8.13 17.74
CA ASN A 728 -16.99 9.23 17.56
C ASN A 728 -18.41 8.80 17.94
N ALA A 729 -19.01 9.44 18.95
CA ALA A 729 -20.40 9.26 19.32
C ALA A 729 -21.18 10.57 19.16
N SER A 730 -22.27 10.52 18.40
CA SER A 730 -23.06 11.69 18.05
C SER A 730 -24.57 11.43 18.18
N ALA A 731 -25.30 12.37 18.77
CA ALA A 731 -26.76 12.34 18.86
C ALA A 731 -27.37 13.72 18.56
N GLY A 732 -28.40 13.75 17.71
CA GLY A 732 -29.09 15.00 17.35
C GLY A 732 -29.76 15.71 18.55
N THR A 733 -30.05 14.99 19.64
CA THR A 733 -30.50 15.60 20.91
C THR A 733 -29.65 15.17 22.11
N GLN A 734 -29.58 13.89 22.47
CA GLN A 734 -29.08 13.48 23.79
C GLN A 734 -28.15 12.26 23.74
N ILE A 735 -27.08 12.28 24.53
CA ILE A 735 -26.29 11.09 24.87
C ILE A 735 -26.38 10.95 26.39
N LEU A 736 -26.98 9.87 26.89
CA LEU A 736 -27.29 9.65 28.30
C LEU A 736 -26.79 8.30 28.80
N ASN A 737 -26.50 8.22 30.10
CA ASN A 737 -26.36 7.00 30.91
C ASN A 737 -25.38 5.92 30.40
N MET A 738 -24.43 6.27 29.51
CA MET A 738 -23.42 5.31 29.05
C MET A 738 -22.60 4.83 30.25
N GLY A 739 -22.55 3.51 30.43
CA GLY A 739 -22.35 2.86 31.74
C GLY A 739 -20.99 3.12 32.40
N SER A 740 -20.95 3.08 33.74
CA SER A 740 -19.77 3.46 34.52
C SER A 740 -18.63 2.43 34.60
N GLU A 741 -18.72 1.31 33.88
CA GLU A 741 -17.92 0.11 34.15
C GLU A 741 -17.29 -0.53 32.89
N THR A 742 -17.09 0.23 31.80
CA THR A 742 -16.35 -0.27 30.61
C THR A 742 -14.84 -0.30 30.87
N THR A 743 -14.31 -1.45 31.28
CA THR A 743 -12.89 -1.64 31.59
C THR A 743 -12.09 -2.12 30.38
N THR A 744 -11.55 -1.23 29.54
CA THR A 744 -10.55 -1.69 28.55
C THR A 744 -9.27 -2.06 29.31
N SER A 745 -8.91 -3.34 29.37
CA SER A 745 -7.75 -3.86 30.10
C SER A 745 -6.75 -4.50 29.13
N ILE A 746 -6.11 -3.64 28.34
CA ILE A 746 -5.31 -4.02 27.19
C ILE A 746 -3.81 -4.09 27.57
N GLY A 747 -3.42 -5.23 28.12
CA GLY A 747 -2.03 -5.59 28.40
C GLY A 747 -1.39 -4.88 29.61
N VAL A 748 -0.38 -5.52 30.20
CA VAL A 748 0.46 -4.95 31.26
C VAL A 748 1.35 -3.85 30.63
N PRO A 749 1.42 -2.61 31.19
CA PRO A 749 1.39 -2.32 32.62
C PRO A 749 0.33 -1.32 33.11
N ILE A 750 -0.60 -0.84 32.28
CA ILE A 750 -1.60 0.14 32.73
C ILE A 750 -2.90 -0.59 33.12
N SER A 751 -3.40 -0.28 34.32
CA SER A 751 -4.75 -0.63 34.74
C SER A 751 -5.81 -0.04 33.80
N ALA A 752 -6.98 -0.69 33.76
CA ALA A 752 -8.00 -0.37 32.77
C ALA A 752 -8.39 1.12 32.70
N ALA A 753 -8.72 1.57 31.50
CA ALA A 753 -9.56 2.75 31.32
C ALA A 753 -10.99 2.35 31.67
N THR A 754 -11.70 3.16 32.46
CA THR A 754 -13.09 2.89 32.88
C THR A 754 -13.96 4.10 32.56
N ALA A 755 -14.94 3.97 31.66
CA ALA A 755 -15.85 5.05 31.27
C ALA A 755 -17.07 4.49 30.48
N GLY A 756 -18.06 5.33 30.15
CA GLY A 756 -19.12 4.96 29.19
C GLY A 756 -18.58 4.74 27.77
N LEU A 757 -17.57 5.53 27.37
CA LEU A 757 -16.82 5.39 26.12
C LEU A 757 -15.32 5.29 26.42
N ALA A 758 -14.67 4.20 26.00
CA ALA A 758 -13.25 3.97 26.22
C ALA A 758 -12.50 3.75 24.91
N LEU A 759 -11.46 4.54 24.65
CA LEU A 759 -10.50 4.29 23.58
C LEU A 759 -9.12 4.06 24.22
N GLN A 760 -8.56 2.88 24.01
CA GLN A 760 -7.22 2.53 24.46
C GLN A 760 -6.32 2.02 23.33
N ASN A 761 -5.15 2.62 23.22
CA ASN A 761 -4.07 2.16 22.36
C ASN A 761 -2.89 1.67 23.22
N THR A 762 -2.40 0.44 22.97
CA THR A 762 -1.23 -0.13 23.64
C THR A 762 -0.21 -0.61 22.61
N GLN A 763 0.99 0.00 22.59
CA GLN A 763 2.09 -0.38 21.70
C GLN A 763 3.33 -0.80 22.51
N SER A 764 3.89 -1.97 22.20
CA SER A 764 5.15 -2.46 22.78
C SER A 764 6.17 -2.78 21.70
N GLY A 765 7.45 -2.48 21.92
CA GLY A 765 8.53 -2.73 20.97
C GLY A 765 9.84 -3.06 21.69
N SER A 766 10.52 -4.15 21.35
CA SER A 766 11.81 -4.55 21.97
C SER A 766 13.01 -4.56 21.01
N ALA A 767 12.78 -4.55 19.70
CA ALA A 767 13.85 -4.52 18.70
C ALA A 767 14.38 -3.10 18.38
N PRO A 768 15.61 -2.99 17.83
CA PRO A 768 16.11 -1.75 17.29
C PRO A 768 15.23 -1.15 16.19
N VAL A 769 15.08 0.18 16.19
CA VAL A 769 14.53 0.95 15.07
C VAL A 769 15.60 1.89 14.55
N THR A 770 16.05 1.68 13.32
CA THR A 770 17.21 2.37 12.76
C THR A 770 16.87 3.03 11.42
N ALA A 771 17.21 4.31 11.28
CA ALA A 771 17.22 5.00 10.00
C ALA A 771 18.62 5.50 9.69
N THR A 772 19.19 5.16 8.54
CA THR A 772 20.55 5.59 8.15
C THR A 772 20.56 6.26 6.78
N VAL A 773 21.30 7.35 6.66
CA VAL A 773 21.72 7.90 5.36
C VAL A 773 23.24 7.98 5.33
N ASN A 774 23.86 7.38 4.31
CA ASN A 774 25.32 7.25 4.23
C ASN A 774 25.84 7.60 2.83
N ASN A 775 26.94 8.33 2.72
CA ASN A 775 27.64 8.67 1.46
C ASN A 775 26.75 9.34 0.38
N VAL A 776 25.75 10.14 0.78
CA VAL A 776 24.83 10.79 -0.17
C VAL A 776 25.35 12.15 -0.63
N ALA A 777 25.35 12.38 -1.94
CA ALA A 777 25.71 13.65 -2.56
C ALA A 777 24.50 14.32 -3.27
N VAL A 778 24.35 15.63 -3.05
CA VAL A 778 23.39 16.53 -3.70
C VAL A 778 24.21 17.71 -4.25
N LEU A 779 24.73 17.56 -5.48
CA LEU A 779 25.83 18.38 -5.98
C LEU A 779 25.56 19.03 -7.34
N THR A 780 26.04 20.26 -7.49
CA THR A 780 26.23 20.92 -8.78
C THR A 780 27.72 21.16 -9.01
N SER A 781 28.23 20.82 -10.19
CA SER A 781 29.64 20.99 -10.59
C SER A 781 29.75 21.71 -11.93
N LEU A 782 30.40 22.87 -11.95
CA LEU A 782 30.48 23.76 -13.11
C LEU A 782 31.93 24.16 -13.45
N GLY A 783 32.20 24.38 -14.74
CA GLY A 783 33.35 25.13 -15.25
C GLY A 783 33.22 26.62 -14.94
N THR A 784 32.98 27.48 -15.95
CA THR A 784 32.76 28.92 -15.73
C THR A 784 31.28 29.27 -15.58
N LEU A 785 30.87 29.78 -14.43
CA LEU A 785 29.53 30.32 -14.19
C LEU A 785 29.45 31.81 -14.53
N ASN A 786 28.99 32.11 -15.73
CA ASN A 786 28.57 33.46 -16.14
C ASN A 786 27.07 33.72 -15.88
N GLY A 787 26.27 32.66 -15.78
CA GLY A 787 24.84 32.70 -15.50
C GLY A 787 24.49 32.67 -14.01
N THR A 788 23.36 32.07 -13.67
CA THR A 788 22.92 31.85 -12.28
C THR A 788 22.81 30.36 -11.96
N ALA A 789 23.28 29.94 -10.79
CA ALA A 789 23.22 28.54 -10.36
C ALA A 789 22.92 28.41 -8.88
N GLY A 790 21.94 27.56 -8.52
CA GLY A 790 21.47 27.43 -7.14
C GLY A 790 21.25 25.98 -6.71
N VAL A 791 21.80 25.62 -5.55
CA VAL A 791 21.50 24.38 -4.82
C VAL A 791 20.67 24.76 -3.61
N ASN A 792 19.35 24.66 -3.70
CA ASN A 792 18.44 25.25 -2.72
C ASN A 792 17.37 24.29 -2.21
N ASN A 793 16.87 24.54 -0.99
CA ASN A 793 15.73 23.84 -0.38
C ASN A 793 15.81 22.28 -0.34
N ASN A 794 16.97 21.68 -0.62
CA ASN A 794 17.12 20.22 -0.63
C ASN A 794 17.16 19.65 0.79
N THR A 795 16.64 18.45 0.98
CA THR A 795 16.54 17.79 2.28
C THR A 795 17.21 16.42 2.28
N VAL A 796 18.06 16.15 3.26
CA VAL A 796 18.60 14.82 3.55
C VAL A 796 18.19 14.44 4.97
N LEU A 797 17.33 13.43 5.12
CA LEU A 797 16.65 13.10 6.37
C LEU A 797 16.82 11.62 6.75
N ALA A 798 17.43 11.37 7.91
CA ALA A 798 17.34 10.08 8.60
C ALA A 798 16.37 10.22 9.76
N GLN A 799 15.29 9.43 9.78
CA GLN A 799 14.23 9.55 10.79
C GLN A 799 13.78 8.20 11.34
N SER A 800 13.91 8.02 12.66
CA SER A 800 13.45 6.82 13.35
C SER A 800 12.47 7.13 14.47
N ARG A 801 11.40 6.35 14.55
CA ARG A 801 10.41 6.37 15.63
C ARG A 801 10.27 4.97 16.21
N GLY A 802 10.29 4.84 17.53
CA GLY A 802 9.83 3.61 18.17
C GLY A 802 8.32 3.47 17.95
N GLN A 803 7.56 4.02 18.89
CA GLN A 803 6.10 3.94 18.89
C GLN A 803 5.48 5.29 18.52
N ALA A 804 4.48 5.29 17.65
CA ALA A 804 3.70 6.46 17.29
C ALA A 804 2.21 6.15 17.35
N ALA A 805 1.42 6.96 18.06
CA ALA A 805 -0.02 6.78 18.10
C ALA A 805 -0.80 8.08 18.27
N GLN A 806 -1.91 8.17 17.54
CA GLN A 806 -2.84 9.29 17.55
C GLN A 806 -4.24 8.77 17.85
N ASN A 807 -4.80 9.14 19.00
CA ASN A 807 -6.13 8.78 19.40
C ASN A 807 -7.04 10.02 19.40
N SER A 808 -8.21 9.91 18.79
CA SER A 808 -9.24 10.94 18.76
C SER A 808 -10.53 10.42 19.38
N LEU A 809 -11.13 11.19 20.29
CA LEU A 809 -12.45 10.89 20.85
C LEU A 809 -13.37 12.11 20.70
N ALA A 810 -14.49 11.94 20.00
CA ALA A 810 -15.47 13.00 19.77
C ALA A 810 -16.82 12.62 20.38
N LEU A 811 -17.38 13.48 21.24
CA LEU A 811 -18.75 13.37 21.73
C LEU A 811 -19.54 14.60 21.28
N ASN A 812 -20.70 14.40 20.66
CA ASN A 812 -21.57 15.50 20.20
C ASN A 812 -23.05 15.24 20.53
N ALA A 813 -23.65 16.06 21.39
CA ALA A 813 -25.09 16.01 21.69
C ALA A 813 -25.77 17.37 21.47
N GLY A 814 -26.86 17.41 20.71
CA GLY A 814 -27.57 18.66 20.40
C GLY A 814 -28.08 19.44 21.62
N THR A 815 -28.51 18.74 22.68
CA THR A 815 -29.07 19.34 23.90
C THR A 815 -28.39 18.87 25.19
N THR A 816 -28.17 17.57 25.38
CA THR A 816 -27.69 17.03 26.67
C THR A 816 -26.63 15.95 26.47
N LEU A 817 -25.45 16.15 27.06
CA LEU A 817 -24.42 15.13 27.19
C LEU A 817 -24.29 14.73 28.66
N ASN A 818 -24.60 13.47 28.95
CA ASN A 818 -24.44 12.80 30.25
C ASN A 818 -23.79 11.43 30.01
N ALA A 819 -22.49 11.44 29.79
CA ALA A 819 -21.67 10.25 29.55
C ALA A 819 -20.23 10.55 29.97
N SER A 820 -19.54 9.55 30.52
CA SER A 820 -18.09 9.63 30.78
C SER A 820 -17.29 9.05 29.61
N ALA A 821 -16.08 9.58 29.37
CA ALA A 821 -15.18 9.08 28.34
C ALA A 821 -13.72 9.03 28.81
N SER A 822 -12.98 8.01 28.37
CA SER A 822 -11.57 7.81 28.67
C SER A 822 -10.77 7.52 27.39
N LEU A 823 -9.64 8.21 27.26
CA LEU A 823 -8.78 8.22 26.09
C LEU A 823 -7.33 7.92 26.53
N VAL A 824 -6.84 6.73 26.24
CA VAL A 824 -5.57 6.22 26.77
C VAL A 824 -4.60 5.82 25.67
N ASN A 825 -3.36 6.29 25.78
CA ASN A 825 -2.24 5.85 24.96
C ASN A 825 -1.12 5.31 25.84
N SER A 826 -0.81 4.03 25.67
CA SER A 826 0.22 3.27 26.40
C SER A 826 1.32 2.88 25.43
N GLN A 827 2.55 3.34 25.66
CA GLN A 827 3.68 3.03 24.80
C GLN A 827 4.88 2.55 25.60
N ILE A 828 5.47 1.44 25.18
CA ILE A 828 6.74 0.92 25.67
C ILE A 828 7.69 0.75 24.49
N ASN A 829 8.83 1.45 24.56
CA ASN A 829 9.95 1.24 23.67
C ASN A 829 11.14 0.73 24.48
N ALA A 830 11.51 -0.55 24.32
CA ALA A 830 12.65 -1.17 24.98
C ALA A 830 13.85 -1.41 24.05
N GLY A 831 13.64 -1.36 22.73
CA GLY A 831 14.72 -1.39 21.74
C GLY A 831 15.35 0.00 21.52
N PRO A 832 16.62 0.08 21.08
CA PRO A 832 17.24 1.36 20.77
C PRO A 832 16.62 2.01 19.52
N VAL A 833 16.48 3.34 19.54
CA VAL A 833 16.00 4.14 18.41
C VAL A 833 17.15 5.00 17.91
N GLY A 834 17.69 4.64 16.74
CA GLY A 834 18.86 5.28 16.14
C GLY A 834 18.53 5.99 14.83
N SER A 835 19.00 7.23 14.67
CA SER A 835 19.06 7.89 13.34
C SER A 835 20.46 8.41 13.09
N SER A 836 21.07 8.02 11.97
CA SER A 836 22.43 8.47 11.62
C SER A 836 22.51 9.01 10.20
N ILE A 837 23.31 10.06 10.05
CA ILE A 837 23.76 10.58 8.76
C ILE A 837 25.29 10.56 8.75
N THR A 838 25.90 9.95 7.73
CA THR A 838 27.37 9.91 7.57
C THR A 838 27.77 10.28 6.14
N GLY A 839 28.81 11.10 5.99
CA GLY A 839 29.45 11.36 4.69
C GLY A 839 28.56 12.07 3.66
N VAL A 840 27.70 12.99 4.09
CA VAL A 840 26.76 13.68 3.20
C VAL A 840 27.30 15.00 2.68
N GLY A 841 27.25 15.21 1.37
CA GLY A 841 27.61 16.47 0.71
C GLY A 841 26.40 17.13 0.05
N VAL A 842 26.12 18.41 0.38
CA VAL A 842 25.17 19.25 -0.36
C VAL A 842 25.91 20.50 -0.82
N GLY A 843 25.95 20.81 -2.11
CA GLY A 843 26.76 21.95 -2.53
C GLY A 843 26.94 22.20 -4.00
N LEU A 844 27.56 23.34 -4.27
CA LEU A 844 27.88 23.81 -5.61
C LEU A 844 29.39 24.05 -5.71
N THR A 845 30.00 23.51 -6.75
CA THR A 845 31.38 23.78 -7.14
C THR A 845 31.41 24.51 -8.49
N ALA A 846 32.22 25.56 -8.61
CA ALA A 846 32.44 26.27 -9.86
C ALA A 846 33.91 26.65 -10.06
N GLY A 847 34.39 26.58 -11.29
CA GLY A 847 35.71 27.08 -11.69
C GLY A 847 35.83 28.59 -11.49
N SER A 848 35.17 29.39 -12.33
CA SER A 848 35.14 30.85 -12.14
C SER A 848 33.73 31.42 -12.23
N VAL A 849 33.41 32.47 -11.47
CA VAL A 849 32.04 32.98 -11.33
C VAL A 849 31.98 34.48 -11.60
N THR A 850 31.39 34.85 -12.73
CA THR A 850 31.06 36.26 -13.06
C THR A 850 29.58 36.58 -12.81
N GLY A 851 28.72 35.56 -12.82
CA GLY A 851 27.29 35.66 -12.52
C GLY A 851 26.96 35.44 -11.04
N ALA A 852 26.02 34.54 -10.72
CA ALA A 852 25.57 34.32 -9.34
C ALA A 852 25.50 32.84 -8.93
N SER A 853 26.15 32.47 -7.82
CA SER A 853 25.96 31.17 -7.17
C SER A 853 25.34 31.26 -5.77
N SER A 854 24.45 30.30 -5.45
CA SER A 854 23.80 30.20 -4.15
C SER A 854 23.70 28.76 -3.65
N VAL A 855 23.96 28.54 -2.37
CA VAL A 855 23.61 27.31 -1.66
C VAL A 855 22.77 27.69 -0.45
N GLY A 856 21.45 27.45 -0.47
CA GLY A 856 20.56 28.00 0.55
C GLY A 856 19.31 27.22 0.93
N ASN A 857 18.87 27.38 2.18
CA ASN A 857 17.74 26.68 2.78
C ASN A 857 17.84 25.14 2.77
N ASN A 858 19.02 24.55 2.48
CA ASN A 858 19.19 23.09 2.48
C ASN A 858 19.24 22.55 3.92
N THR A 859 18.68 21.37 4.15
CA THR A 859 18.60 20.74 5.48
C THR A 859 19.18 19.34 5.47
N VAL A 860 20.14 19.05 6.36
CA VAL A 860 20.64 17.70 6.66
C VAL A 860 20.26 17.39 8.10
N GLN A 861 19.35 16.43 8.33
CA GLN A 861 18.78 16.17 9.66
C GLN A 861 18.71 14.68 10.03
N ALA A 862 19.32 14.30 11.15
CA ALA A 862 19.03 13.05 11.85
C ALA A 862 17.97 13.29 12.95
N SER A 863 16.91 12.50 13.02
CA SER A 863 15.79 12.71 13.95
C SER A 863 15.29 11.40 14.56
N GLY A 864 15.46 11.23 15.87
CA GLY A 864 15.03 10.04 16.62
C GLY A 864 13.95 10.37 17.64
N THR A 865 12.90 9.55 17.76
CA THR A 865 11.89 9.68 18.82
C THR A 865 11.50 8.31 19.38
N ALA A 866 11.67 8.05 20.68
CA ALA A 866 11.29 6.75 21.24
C ALA A 866 9.77 6.52 21.18
N ASN A 867 9.00 7.46 21.72
CA ASN A 867 7.55 7.33 21.82
C ASN A 867 6.87 8.67 21.49
N LEU A 868 5.89 8.67 20.59
CA LEU A 868 5.03 9.80 20.28
C LEU A 868 3.56 9.43 20.51
N ALA A 869 2.92 10.10 21.45
CA ALA A 869 1.53 9.87 21.82
C ALA A 869 0.73 11.17 21.72
N ILE A 870 -0.35 11.15 20.94
CA ILE A 870 -1.28 12.27 20.81
C ILE A 870 -2.68 11.77 21.17
N ASN A 871 -3.32 12.46 22.12
CA ASN A 871 -4.72 12.29 22.48
C ASN A 871 -5.44 13.61 22.19
N SER A 872 -6.48 13.58 21.36
CA SER A 872 -7.42 14.69 21.16
C SER A 872 -8.82 14.26 21.60
N MET A 873 -9.47 15.06 22.43
CA MET A 873 -10.83 14.85 22.86
C MET A 873 -11.66 16.10 22.59
N ASP A 874 -12.70 16.01 21.77
CA ASP A 874 -13.58 17.12 21.43
C ASP A 874 -15.01 16.82 21.91
N ILE A 875 -15.47 17.60 22.88
CA ILE A 875 -16.72 17.40 23.61
C ILE A 875 -17.67 18.56 23.30
N THR A 876 -18.83 18.27 22.70
CA THR A 876 -19.88 19.25 22.40
C THR A 876 -21.21 18.82 22.98
N GLY A 877 -21.86 19.71 23.73
CA GLY A 877 -23.16 19.45 24.32
C GLY A 877 -23.91 20.74 24.68
N GLY A 878 -25.21 20.80 24.40
CA GLY A 878 -26.06 21.93 24.84
C GLY A 878 -26.01 22.16 26.37
N THR A 879 -25.86 21.08 27.13
CA THR A 879 -25.59 21.00 28.57
C THR A 879 -24.64 19.82 28.79
N LEU A 880 -23.60 20.01 29.60
CA LEU A 880 -22.66 18.96 30.01
C LEU A 880 -22.97 18.57 31.45
N ALA A 881 -23.72 17.48 31.64
CA ALA A 881 -24.08 16.96 32.95
C ALA A 881 -22.94 16.12 33.54
N ALA A 882 -22.85 16.08 34.88
CA ALA A 882 -21.90 15.21 35.56
C ALA A 882 -22.39 13.76 35.44
N ALA A 883 -21.51 12.88 34.97
CA ALA A 883 -21.78 11.46 34.85
C ALA A 883 -21.23 10.70 36.07
N THR A 884 -21.31 9.38 36.03
CA THR A 884 -20.46 8.53 36.86
C THR A 884 -19.05 8.56 36.27
N GLY A 885 -18.20 9.40 36.87
CA GLY A 885 -16.90 9.80 36.33
C GLY A 885 -16.00 8.65 35.90
N GLY A 886 -15.31 8.86 34.77
CA GLY A 886 -14.33 7.94 34.23
C GLY A 886 -13.04 7.88 35.04
N SER A 887 -12.31 6.79 34.89
CA SER A 887 -11.06 6.50 35.60
C SER A 887 -10.01 5.91 34.68
N THR A 888 -8.76 6.01 35.11
CA THR A 888 -7.69 5.09 34.73
C THR A 888 -6.96 4.71 36.01
N GLY A 889 -6.54 3.47 36.22
CA GLY A 889 -5.85 3.12 37.48
C GLY A 889 -4.46 3.76 37.66
N ALA A 890 -3.99 4.54 36.68
CA ALA A 890 -2.82 5.41 36.77
C ALA A 890 -3.14 6.85 37.25
N LEU A 891 -4.43 7.20 37.40
CA LEU A 891 -4.92 8.44 37.97
C LEU A 891 -5.49 8.20 39.37
N THR A 892 -5.15 9.07 40.32
CA THR A 892 -5.70 9.05 41.68
C THR A 892 -7.02 9.83 41.83
N ALA A 893 -7.58 10.29 40.72
CA ALA A 893 -8.84 11.04 40.66
C ALA A 893 -9.71 10.51 39.50
N THR A 894 -10.98 10.27 39.79
CA THR A 894 -12.07 10.04 38.82
C THR A 894 -12.57 11.37 38.28
N ALA A 895 -12.86 11.45 36.98
CA ALA A 895 -13.47 12.61 36.32
C ALA A 895 -14.24 12.17 35.06
N ASP A 896 -15.30 12.88 34.67
CA ASP A 896 -16.16 12.51 33.54
C ASP A 896 -15.37 12.32 32.23
N TYR A 897 -14.41 13.21 31.95
CA TYR A 897 -13.59 13.16 30.74
C TYR A 897 -12.11 13.02 31.08
N VAL A 898 -11.48 11.92 30.64
CA VAL A 898 -10.09 11.56 30.98
C VAL A 898 -9.23 11.37 29.74
N ALA A 899 -8.06 12.02 29.69
CA ALA A 899 -7.02 11.76 28.69
C ALA A 899 -5.67 11.39 29.33
N LEU A 900 -5.13 10.21 29.03
CA LEU A 900 -3.87 9.71 29.56
C LEU A 900 -2.89 9.36 28.44
N ASN A 901 -1.71 9.99 28.46
CA ASN A 901 -0.52 9.49 27.77
C ASN A 901 0.40 8.85 28.82
N HIS A 902 0.82 7.61 28.61
CA HIS A 902 1.75 6.90 29.48
C HIS A 902 2.82 6.20 28.63
N GLN A 903 4.04 6.73 28.68
CA GLN A 903 5.13 6.36 27.79
C GLN A 903 6.37 5.97 28.61
N ASN A 904 6.86 4.75 28.38
CA ASN A 904 8.11 4.26 28.94
C ASN A 904 9.11 4.02 27.81
N ASN A 905 10.29 4.60 27.95
CA ASN A 905 11.44 4.31 27.10
C ASN A 905 12.54 3.66 27.96
N LEU A 906 12.98 2.46 27.57
CA LEU A 906 14.04 1.69 28.19
C LEU A 906 15.26 1.53 27.27
N GLY A 907 15.08 1.73 25.95
CA GLY A 907 16.16 1.71 24.96
C GLY A 907 16.76 3.09 24.70
N ASP A 908 18.04 3.13 24.33
CA ASP A 908 18.71 4.39 23.98
C ASP A 908 18.05 5.09 22.79
N VAL A 909 17.88 6.41 22.86
CA VAL A 909 17.60 7.24 21.68
C VAL A 909 18.87 7.95 21.28
N SER A 910 19.35 7.68 20.07
CA SER A 910 20.58 8.27 19.55
C SER A 910 20.36 8.93 18.19
N THR A 911 20.86 10.15 18.05
CA THR A 911 20.99 10.80 16.74
C THR A 911 22.42 11.23 16.49
N SER A 912 22.87 11.08 15.25
CA SER A 912 24.21 11.49 14.84
C SER A 912 24.24 12.05 13.43
N VAL A 913 25.01 13.11 13.23
CA VAL A 913 25.47 13.55 11.91
C VAL A 913 26.99 13.61 11.92
N ASN A 914 27.64 12.84 11.05
CA ASN A 914 29.09 12.73 10.98
C ASN A 914 29.61 13.07 9.57
N GLY A 915 30.46 14.09 9.46
CA GLY A 915 31.07 14.48 8.18
C GLY A 915 30.09 15.06 7.15
N ALA A 916 28.99 15.70 7.58
CA ALA A 916 28.08 16.37 6.68
C ALA A 916 28.60 17.76 6.27
N ALA A 917 28.66 18.06 4.97
CA ALA A 917 29.11 19.34 4.45
C ALA A 917 28.02 20.01 3.61
N ILE A 918 27.73 21.28 3.91
CA ILE A 918 26.95 22.16 3.03
C ILE A 918 27.88 23.26 2.50
N ALA A 919 28.23 23.23 1.21
CA ALA A 919 29.36 24.00 0.70
C ALA A 919 29.09 24.72 -0.63
N LEU A 920 29.58 25.95 -0.75
CA LEU A 920 29.76 26.67 -2.00
C LEU A 920 31.26 26.89 -2.24
N ALA A 921 31.82 26.27 -3.28
CA ALA A 921 33.25 26.29 -3.60
C ALA A 921 33.49 26.85 -5.01
N ASN A 922 33.94 28.10 -5.11
CA ASN A 922 34.25 28.76 -6.38
C ASN A 922 35.75 29.09 -6.44
N ASN A 923 36.55 28.66 -7.44
CA ASN A 923 37.99 28.99 -7.43
C ASN A 923 38.23 30.51 -7.50
N SER A 924 37.44 31.24 -8.30
CA SER A 924 37.43 32.71 -8.34
C SER A 924 36.03 33.27 -8.62
N THR A 925 35.67 34.38 -7.96
CA THR A 925 34.38 35.06 -8.11
C THR A 925 34.57 36.57 -8.27
N SER A 926 34.06 37.11 -9.38
CA SER A 926 33.83 38.56 -9.58
C SER A 926 32.34 38.93 -9.49
N GLY A 927 31.45 37.96 -9.63
CA GLY A 927 30.00 38.10 -9.44
C GLY A 927 29.55 38.01 -7.98
N SER A 928 28.47 37.28 -7.70
CA SER A 928 27.97 37.06 -6.32
C SER A 928 27.97 35.59 -5.91
N ALA A 929 28.43 35.29 -4.70
CA ALA A 929 28.40 33.95 -4.13
C ALA A 929 27.78 33.98 -2.71
N SER A 930 26.84 33.08 -2.43
CA SER A 930 26.07 33.11 -1.18
C SER A 930 25.75 31.74 -0.57
N VAL A 931 25.83 31.66 0.76
CA VAL A 931 25.47 30.46 1.54
C VAL A 931 24.53 30.86 2.67
N LEU A 932 23.23 30.56 2.52
CA LEU A 932 22.15 31.21 3.26
C LEU A 932 21.19 30.21 3.93
N ASN A 933 20.90 30.39 5.22
CA ASN A 933 19.83 29.66 5.94
C ASN A 933 19.92 28.12 5.90
N ASN A 934 21.08 27.54 5.64
CA ASN A 934 21.24 26.07 5.62
C ASN A 934 21.28 25.51 7.05
N ALA A 935 20.83 24.27 7.23
CA ALA A 935 20.74 23.62 8.53
C ALA A 935 21.40 22.23 8.52
N ILE A 936 22.27 21.96 9.51
CA ILE A 936 22.72 20.61 9.86
C ILE A 936 22.27 20.31 11.28
N LEU A 937 21.40 19.31 11.44
CA LEU A 937 20.65 19.06 12.67
C LEU A 937 20.73 17.61 13.11
N ALA A 938 20.77 17.39 14.43
CA ALA A 938 20.60 16.08 15.04
C ALA A 938 19.64 16.24 16.22
N ASP A 939 18.46 15.63 16.16
CA ASP A 939 17.40 15.84 17.15
C ASP A 939 16.92 14.50 17.74
N ALA A 940 17.39 14.17 18.95
CA ALA A 940 16.92 13.01 19.71
C ALA A 940 15.87 13.43 20.74
N THR A 941 14.71 12.77 20.72
CA THR A 941 13.67 12.93 21.73
C THR A 941 13.36 11.57 22.38
N GLY A 942 13.27 11.51 23.71
CA GLY A 942 12.76 10.31 24.39
C GLY A 942 11.25 10.17 24.15
N ASN A 943 10.45 10.52 25.17
CA ASN A 943 9.00 10.47 25.05
C ASN A 943 8.43 11.86 24.67
N SER A 944 7.44 11.88 23.77
CA SER A 944 6.67 13.06 23.38
C SER A 944 5.17 12.81 23.55
N ALA A 945 4.50 13.60 24.36
CA ALA A 945 3.08 13.46 24.69
C ALA A 945 2.31 14.76 24.38
N ILE A 946 1.15 14.63 23.74
CA ILE A 946 0.20 15.71 23.58
C ILE A 946 -1.17 15.24 24.08
N ASN A 947 -1.76 15.94 25.05
CA ASN A 947 -3.15 15.79 25.43
C ASN A 947 -3.89 17.09 25.10
N ARG A 948 -4.96 17.01 24.33
CA ARG A 948 -5.82 18.15 24.00
C ARG A 948 -7.26 17.79 24.31
N ILE A 949 -7.95 18.64 25.09
CA ILE A 949 -9.37 18.52 25.35
C ILE A 949 -10.06 19.84 24.98
N THR A 950 -10.99 19.81 24.03
CA THR A 950 -11.86 20.95 23.70
C THR A 950 -13.25 20.69 24.26
N LEU A 951 -13.80 21.65 25.01
CA LEU A 951 -15.15 21.60 25.56
C LEU A 951 -15.98 22.73 24.94
N SER A 952 -17.08 22.41 24.30
CA SER A 952 -17.99 23.34 23.66
C SER A 952 -19.39 23.20 24.24
N THR A 953 -19.85 24.24 24.95
CA THR A 953 -21.23 24.25 25.48
C THR A 953 -21.81 25.67 25.50
N PRO A 954 -23.03 25.88 24.98
CA PRO A 954 -23.78 27.12 25.11
C PRO A 954 -24.54 27.21 26.45
N GLY A 955 -24.65 26.12 27.22
CA GLY A 955 -25.45 26.04 28.44
C GLY A 955 -24.61 25.78 29.70
N THR A 956 -25.18 25.03 30.64
CA THR A 956 -24.52 24.69 31.91
C THR A 956 -23.56 23.51 31.76
N ALA A 957 -22.38 23.61 32.38
CA ALA A 957 -21.45 22.50 32.56
C ALA A 957 -21.29 22.19 34.05
N THR A 958 -21.57 20.95 34.43
CA THR A 958 -21.20 20.36 35.73
C THR A 958 -20.19 19.22 35.60
N ALA A 959 -19.89 18.78 34.38
CA ALA A 959 -18.93 17.72 34.12
C ALA A 959 -17.49 18.15 34.43
N ASP A 960 -16.68 17.23 34.95
CA ASP A 960 -15.27 17.46 35.26
C ASP A 960 -14.31 16.74 34.29
N VAL A 961 -13.05 17.19 34.30
CA VAL A 961 -12.06 16.84 33.27
C VAL A 961 -10.70 16.61 33.91
N ALA A 962 -10.07 15.49 33.59
CA ALA A 962 -8.71 15.17 34.00
C ALA A 962 -7.82 14.84 32.78
N PHE A 963 -6.54 15.18 32.89
CA PHE A 963 -5.52 14.69 31.98
C PHE A 963 -4.28 14.27 32.76
N ASN A 964 -3.51 13.34 32.20
CA ASN A 964 -2.20 12.97 32.72
C ASN A 964 -1.22 12.64 31.58
N GLY A 965 0.06 12.90 31.84
CA GLY A 965 1.17 12.63 30.94
C GLY A 965 2.31 11.99 31.74
N PHE A 966 2.28 10.68 31.88
CA PHE A 966 3.38 9.93 32.49
C PHE A 966 4.43 9.62 31.42
N GLN A 967 5.67 10.05 31.63
CA GLN A 967 6.76 9.87 30.68
C GLN A 967 8.04 9.52 31.43
N ASN A 968 8.67 8.39 31.09
CA ASN A 968 9.86 7.92 31.78
C ASN A 968 10.94 7.41 30.82
N ASN A 969 12.20 7.74 31.10
CA ASN A 969 13.37 7.17 30.44
C ASN A 969 14.12 6.36 31.50
N ILE A 970 13.93 5.04 31.51
CA ILE A 970 14.45 4.14 32.55
C ILE A 970 15.70 3.46 32.01
N GLY A 971 16.88 3.93 32.43
CA GLY A 971 18.18 3.40 31.96
C GLY A 971 18.57 3.81 30.54
N ALA A 972 17.60 4.20 29.72
CA ALA A 972 17.80 4.81 28.41
C ALA A 972 18.57 6.14 28.48
N SER A 973 19.60 6.28 27.66
CA SER A 973 20.17 7.58 27.32
C SER A 973 19.39 8.23 26.16
N VAL A 974 19.29 9.56 26.18
CA VAL A 974 18.83 10.36 25.04
C VAL A 974 20.00 11.22 24.60
N SER A 975 20.55 10.95 23.42
CA SER A 975 21.81 11.51 22.94
C SER A 975 21.68 12.05 21.52
N SER A 976 22.31 13.19 21.28
CA SER A 976 22.42 13.80 19.97
C SER A 976 23.85 14.29 19.77
N SER A 977 24.40 14.10 18.58
CA SER A 977 25.78 14.40 18.27
C SER A 977 25.95 14.92 16.84
N ILE A 978 26.85 15.89 16.68
CA ILE A 978 27.33 16.33 15.37
C ILE A 978 28.86 16.33 15.42
N SER A 979 29.49 15.69 14.44
CA SER A 979 30.94 15.58 14.30
C SER A 979 31.35 15.87 12.85
N GLY A 980 32.48 16.53 12.63
CA GLY A 980 33.00 16.80 11.29
C GLY A 980 32.09 17.63 10.36
N ALA A 981 31.02 18.23 10.87
CA ALA A 981 30.06 18.95 10.05
C ALA A 981 30.54 20.37 9.70
N SER A 982 30.19 20.84 8.50
CA SER A 982 30.57 22.18 8.04
C SER A 982 29.49 22.85 7.18
N ILE A 983 29.37 24.17 7.32
CA ILE A 983 28.63 25.01 6.37
C ILE A 983 29.61 26.08 5.90
N SER A 984 29.95 26.13 4.61
CA SER A 984 31.10 26.90 4.12
C SER A 984 30.87 27.62 2.79
N LEU A 985 31.48 28.80 2.68
CA LEU A 985 31.70 29.54 1.42
C LEU A 985 33.21 29.64 1.22
N SER A 986 33.74 29.00 0.19
CA SER A 986 35.16 29.03 -0.16
C SER A 986 35.32 29.66 -1.55
N THR A 987 35.94 30.85 -1.60
CA THR A 987 36.24 31.50 -2.88
C THR A 987 37.28 32.63 -2.76
N THR A 988 37.90 32.97 -3.88
CA THR A 988 38.80 34.13 -4.04
C THR A 988 38.17 35.15 -5.02
N GLY A 989 38.69 36.37 -5.08
CA GLY A 989 38.27 37.37 -6.08
C GLY A 989 37.73 38.67 -5.48
N VAL A 990 36.97 39.42 -6.28
CA VAL A 990 36.52 40.80 -5.98
C VAL A 990 34.99 40.96 -5.97
N GLY A 991 34.26 39.84 -6.00
CA GLY A 991 32.80 39.81 -6.01
C GLY A 991 32.13 40.08 -4.66
N SER A 992 30.81 39.85 -4.61
CA SER A 992 29.98 39.97 -3.41
C SER A 992 29.81 38.62 -2.70
N PHE A 993 30.29 38.53 -1.46
CA PHE A 993 30.29 37.30 -0.65
C PHE A 993 29.33 37.41 0.53
N ARG A 994 28.41 36.45 0.69
CA ARG A 994 27.43 36.47 1.79
C ARG A 994 27.23 35.11 2.44
N THR A 995 27.54 35.02 3.73
CA THR A 995 27.13 33.90 4.60
C THR A 995 26.19 34.44 5.69
N SER A 996 25.03 33.81 5.88
CA SER A 996 23.99 34.33 6.80
C SER A 996 22.96 33.26 7.15
N GLY A 997 22.44 33.28 8.39
CA GLY A 997 21.29 32.43 8.80
C GLY A 997 21.57 30.93 8.93
N ASN A 998 22.77 30.46 8.63
CA ASN A 998 23.14 29.04 8.69
C ASN A 998 23.18 28.52 10.14
N ARG A 999 22.79 27.26 10.36
CA ARG A 999 22.71 26.60 11.68
C ARG A 999 23.37 25.22 11.66
N ILE A 1000 24.18 24.93 12.67
CA ILE A 1000 24.58 23.57 13.04
C ILE A 1000 24.11 23.35 14.48
N GLY A 1001 23.39 22.27 14.78
CA GLY A 1001 22.84 22.07 16.13
C GLY A 1001 22.45 20.64 16.48
N ALA A 1002 22.95 20.16 17.62
CA ALA A 1002 22.58 18.89 18.23
C ALA A 1002 21.63 19.15 19.41
N THR A 1003 20.42 18.58 19.38
CA THR A 1003 19.41 18.68 20.44
C THR A 1003 19.10 17.29 21.02
N ALA A 1004 19.19 17.15 22.34
CA ALA A 1004 18.72 15.97 23.06
C ALA A 1004 17.64 16.37 24.07
N THR A 1005 16.41 15.92 23.84
CA THR A 1005 15.22 16.24 24.65
C THR A 1005 14.76 14.99 25.39
N GLY A 1006 14.98 14.93 26.71
CA GLY A 1006 14.63 13.75 27.51
C GLY A 1006 13.15 13.36 27.39
N ASN A 1007 12.25 14.27 27.77
CA ASN A 1007 10.80 14.14 27.60
C ASN A 1007 10.21 15.49 27.18
N ALA A 1008 9.16 15.46 26.37
CA ALA A 1008 8.37 16.63 25.99
C ALA A 1008 6.88 16.33 26.22
N SER A 1009 6.15 17.24 26.86
CA SER A 1009 4.71 17.09 27.11
C SER A 1009 3.98 18.42 26.92
N VAL A 1010 2.85 18.38 26.23
CA VAL A 1010 1.92 19.50 26.08
C VAL A 1010 0.52 19.01 26.44
N SER A 1011 -0.04 19.51 27.53
CA SER A 1011 -1.44 19.26 27.89
C SER A 1011 -2.23 20.56 27.85
N SER A 1012 -3.40 20.56 27.20
CA SER A 1012 -4.24 21.75 27.06
C SER A 1012 -5.73 21.41 27.19
N ILE A 1013 -6.46 22.23 27.94
CA ILE A 1013 -7.92 22.28 27.95
C ILE A 1013 -8.34 23.62 27.33
N SER A 1014 -9.27 23.58 26.38
CA SER A 1014 -9.85 24.77 25.75
C SER A 1014 -11.36 24.74 25.91
N THR A 1015 -11.92 25.70 26.64
CA THR A 1015 -13.37 25.92 26.69
C THR A 1015 -13.80 26.91 25.60
N ARG A 1016 -14.88 26.58 24.89
CA ARG A 1016 -15.58 27.48 23.97
C ARG A 1016 -17.02 27.61 24.46
N SER A 1017 -17.29 28.65 25.24
CA SER A 1017 -18.66 29.15 25.36
C SER A 1017 -18.97 29.99 24.13
N SER A 1018 -19.99 29.60 23.36
CA SER A 1018 -20.64 30.54 22.46
C SER A 1018 -21.41 31.52 23.34
N GLY A 1019 -20.88 32.73 23.47
CA GLY A 1019 -21.58 33.82 24.15
C GLY A 1019 -22.83 34.21 23.36
N LEU A 1020 -23.99 33.87 23.93
CA LEU A 1020 -25.36 34.35 23.66
C LEU A 1020 -25.63 34.96 22.28
#